data_AF-A0A6J3LD80-F1
#
_entry.id   AF-A0A6J3LD80-F1
#
_cell.length_a   1.000
_cell.length_b   1.000
_cell.length_c   1.000
_cell.angle_alpha   90.00
_cell.angle_beta   90.00
_cell.angle_gamma   90.00
#
_symmetry.space_group_name_H-M   'P 1'
#
loop_
_entity.id
_entity.type
_entity.pdbx_description
1 polymer ?
#
loop_
_entity_poly.entity_id
_entity_poly.type
_entity_poly.pdbx_seq_one_letter_code
_entity_poly.pdbx_strand_id
1 'polypeptide(L)'
;MTVHDLVITAQINILNDKQQPIRCRALLDTGSSMNFITEELAKSLKIRQNKCSVPIGALDTLTTTSKRHITATITSTDAPYLAIRCLKQLAEDEGHRFPRAAQVLQRDFYVDDALTGAETKDEALTLRTELTNLLQLAGLNIRKWASNDNDLLHGLSLEETNHQHFLGDSQTLKTLGVFWNSSDDSILYSVEVKPTPSRVTKRIISSEIAKIYDPLGLLAPVIVRAKMLLQRIWSSKIDWGESLPIELHTEWERYYAQLPLLNNVRFPRKAIIESAMEIELHGFCDASEKAYGACIYLRTLNTNGRVWTQLLTAKSKVAPLKCQTIPRLELSGALLLTSLMSTIQQALSHKITRTIYWTDSTIVLHWLNTSPHTLKTFVANRVSEIQTKTSIRDWRHVPTDDNPADLISRGQTPEEFLRPTIWQHGPAWFYQSEGYWPTWALTPQIEVPEQKGAICLSTNPADYCLLQRYSSWPKLIRIIARCLRWKQKRNRAAPLTVTELRITHNKLIKLLQNIHFSEEIRTLQKDRNAAIKGKLTRLNPFIDKEGILRVGGRLSHSSMTFAQKHPIVLPKSSVTTRIIDHEHKIHMHSGTQATLYAVRQRYWPVDGRSQVWRAIKGCVRCCRAQPPPVEYVMGNLPEARVTESRPFTNVGVDYCGPFHIKEKRDRNRRQIKVYVAIFVCLAIKAVHIELVDDLTSEAFIAALRRFIARRGYCSTIHSDNGTNFRGASNELRELHDLLQSDDHKEKVTAFLADKQIEWRFIPPHSPHFGGLWEAASAWEPLAKIPPYASLNVNIEMTKTYVHNSKSNQTPEATITWK
;
A
#
# COMPACT_ATOMS: atom_id res chain seq x y z
N MET A 1 42.48 15.68 -17.41
CA MET A 1 41.41 15.42 -16.43
C MET A 1 40.09 15.64 -17.15
N THR A 2 39.28 14.59 -17.35
CA THR A 2 37.92 14.73 -17.86
C THR A 2 36.97 14.69 -16.67
N VAL A 3 36.43 15.85 -16.30
CA VAL A 3 35.33 15.95 -15.34
C VAL A 3 34.09 15.37 -16.02
N HIS A 4 33.42 14.43 -15.37
CA HIS A 4 32.10 13.97 -15.80
C HIS A 4 31.05 14.80 -15.07
N ASP A 5 30.69 15.95 -15.65
CA ASP A 5 29.63 16.79 -15.11
C ASP A 5 28.28 16.07 -15.23
N LEU A 6 27.66 15.82 -14.07
CA LEU A 6 26.30 15.33 -13.95
C LEU A 6 25.33 16.47 -14.27
N VAL A 7 24.91 16.55 -15.54
CA VAL A 7 23.97 17.59 -15.98
C VAL A 7 22.56 17.28 -15.45
N ILE A 8 22.02 18.17 -14.64
CA ILE A 8 20.78 17.95 -13.88
C ILE A 8 19.56 18.17 -14.79
N THR A 9 18.43 17.49 -14.56
CA THR A 9 17.19 17.74 -15.33
C THR A 9 16.00 18.15 -14.47
N ALA A 10 15.22 19.11 -14.96
CA ALA A 10 14.07 19.68 -14.26
C ALA A 10 12.76 19.40 -15.02
N GLN A 11 11.62 19.34 -14.32
CA GLN A 11 10.30 19.45 -14.92
C GLN A 11 9.72 20.83 -14.64
N ILE A 12 9.29 21.51 -15.71
CA ILE A 12 8.79 22.88 -15.68
C ILE A 12 7.52 23.00 -16.51
N ASN A 13 6.68 23.99 -16.24
CA ASN A 13 5.62 24.38 -17.16
C ASN A 13 6.07 25.62 -17.95
N ILE A 14 5.88 25.61 -19.27
CA ILE A 14 6.09 26.79 -20.13
C ILE A 14 4.73 27.23 -20.66
N LEU A 15 4.40 28.51 -20.53
CA LEU A 15 3.14 29.05 -21.03
C LEU A 15 3.19 29.20 -22.56
N ASN A 16 2.16 28.69 -23.24
CA ASN A 16 1.99 28.85 -24.69
C ASN A 16 1.47 30.26 -25.07
N ASP A 17 1.26 30.49 -26.38
CA ASP A 17 0.68 31.72 -26.93
C ASP A 17 -0.68 32.13 -26.32
N LYS A 18 -1.40 31.18 -25.70
CA LYS A 18 -2.70 31.36 -25.03
C LYS A 18 -2.60 31.34 -23.50
N GLN A 19 -1.41 31.54 -22.92
CA GLN A 19 -1.16 31.50 -21.48
C GLN A 19 -1.49 30.15 -20.81
N GLN A 20 -1.56 29.06 -21.57
CA GLN A 20 -1.82 27.72 -21.02
C GLN A 20 -0.48 27.02 -20.72
N PRO A 21 -0.31 26.43 -19.51
CA PRO A 21 0.92 25.72 -19.16
C PRO A 21 1.06 24.41 -19.92
N ILE A 22 2.21 24.23 -20.58
CA ILE A 22 2.63 22.98 -21.21
C ILE A 22 3.83 22.44 -20.45
N ARG A 23 3.73 21.19 -19.98
CA ARG A 23 4.77 20.54 -19.16
C ARG A 23 5.94 20.10 -20.04
N CYS A 24 7.13 20.58 -19.71
CA CYS A 24 8.38 20.35 -20.44
C CYS A 24 9.45 19.79 -19.49
N ARG A 25 10.51 19.19 -20.07
CA ARG A 25 11.76 18.87 -19.37
C ARG A 25 12.81 19.92 -19.74
N ALA A 26 13.64 20.29 -18.78
CA ALA A 26 14.79 21.18 -18.98
C ALA A 26 16.09 20.51 -18.49
N LEU A 27 17.22 21.02 -18.96
CA LEU A 27 18.58 20.52 -18.73
C LEU A 27 19.42 21.65 -18.11
N LEU A 28 19.77 21.51 -16.84
CA LEU A 28 20.46 22.53 -16.06
C LEU A 28 21.99 22.37 -16.20
N ASP A 29 22.62 23.38 -16.78
CA ASP A 29 24.05 23.52 -17.04
C ASP A 29 24.53 24.83 -16.39
N THR A 30 25.12 24.69 -15.20
CA THR A 30 25.62 25.79 -14.38
C THR A 30 26.82 26.52 -15.00
N GLY A 31 27.44 25.95 -16.03
CA GLY A 31 28.51 26.58 -16.82
C GLY A 31 27.99 27.53 -17.91
N SER A 32 26.69 27.49 -18.23
CA SER A 32 26.15 28.29 -19.34
C SER A 32 25.85 29.74 -18.97
N SER A 33 26.19 30.65 -19.89
CA SER A 33 25.82 32.07 -19.82
C SER A 33 24.49 32.39 -20.53
N MET A 34 23.90 31.42 -21.26
CA MET A 34 22.71 31.59 -22.08
C MET A 34 21.83 30.34 -22.07
N ASN A 35 20.51 30.50 -21.98
CA ASN A 35 19.60 29.35 -22.00
C ASN A 35 19.15 29.04 -23.44
N PHE A 36 19.00 27.76 -23.79
CA PHE A 36 18.64 27.31 -25.14
C PHE A 36 17.33 26.53 -25.19
N ILE A 37 16.65 26.51 -26.34
CA ILE A 37 15.45 25.70 -26.62
C ILE A 37 15.52 25.17 -28.06
N THR A 38 15.01 23.96 -28.29
CA THR A 38 14.93 23.40 -29.65
C THR A 38 13.92 24.16 -30.50
N GLU A 39 14.20 24.29 -31.81
CA GLU A 39 13.26 24.91 -32.76
C GLU A 39 11.92 24.16 -32.83
N GLU A 40 11.93 22.85 -32.57
CA GLU A 40 10.72 22.02 -32.51
C GLU A 40 9.83 22.34 -31.32
N LEU A 41 10.39 22.45 -30.10
CA LEU A 41 9.61 22.83 -28.91
C LEU A 41 9.11 24.28 -29.02
N ALA A 42 9.93 25.20 -29.53
CA ALA A 42 9.49 26.57 -29.79
C ALA A 42 8.35 26.66 -30.84
N LYS A 43 8.23 25.69 -31.75
CA LYS A 43 7.09 25.59 -32.69
C LYS A 43 5.85 24.97 -32.04
N SER A 44 6.01 23.92 -31.22
CA SER A 44 4.86 23.25 -30.58
C SER A 44 4.19 24.13 -29.52
N LEU A 45 4.97 24.96 -28.80
CA LEU A 45 4.46 25.97 -27.86
C LEU A 45 3.81 27.19 -28.54
N LYS A 46 3.93 27.33 -29.87
CA LYS A 46 3.40 28.45 -30.70
C LYS A 46 3.87 29.87 -30.29
N ILE A 47 4.90 29.97 -29.46
CA ILE A 47 5.44 31.25 -28.97
C ILE A 47 6.07 32.04 -30.13
N ARG A 48 5.88 33.37 -30.15
CA ARG A 48 6.44 34.28 -31.16
C ARG A 48 7.97 34.23 -31.17
N GLN A 49 8.54 33.92 -32.34
CA GLN A 49 9.99 33.82 -32.55
C GLN A 49 10.52 35.07 -33.26
N ASN A 50 11.48 35.75 -32.64
CA ASN A 50 12.12 36.94 -33.20
C ASN A 50 13.48 36.56 -33.80
N LYS A 51 13.84 37.13 -34.96
CA LYS A 51 15.17 36.91 -35.57
C LYS A 51 16.27 37.51 -34.70
N CYS A 52 17.41 36.84 -34.61
CA CYS A 52 18.66 37.37 -34.07
C CYS A 52 19.85 36.72 -34.78
N SER A 53 21.07 37.18 -34.50
CA SER A 53 22.30 36.53 -34.95
C SER A 53 23.35 36.66 -33.85
N VAL A 54 23.36 35.71 -32.92
CA VAL A 54 24.27 35.70 -31.76
C VAL A 54 25.20 34.49 -31.86
N PRO A 55 26.53 34.68 -31.91
CA PRO A 55 27.47 33.58 -31.86
C PRO A 55 27.51 32.96 -30.46
N ILE A 56 27.47 31.64 -30.38
CA ILE A 56 27.57 30.84 -29.17
C ILE A 56 28.87 30.04 -29.29
N GLY A 57 29.79 30.19 -28.33
CA GLY A 57 31.00 29.37 -28.24
C GLY A 57 30.84 28.26 -27.22
N ALA A 58 31.28 27.05 -27.56
CA ALA A 58 31.54 25.97 -26.60
C ALA A 58 33.02 26.00 -26.17
N LEU A 59 33.33 25.40 -25.02
CA LEU A 59 34.69 25.26 -24.49
C LEU A 59 35.66 24.60 -25.51
N ASP A 60 35.14 23.72 -26.38
CA ASP A 60 35.92 22.92 -27.32
C ASP A 60 36.17 23.62 -28.68
N THR A 61 36.31 24.95 -28.70
CA THR A 61 36.49 25.82 -29.91
C THR A 61 35.37 25.82 -30.96
N LEU A 62 34.34 25.00 -30.81
CA LEU A 62 33.15 25.00 -31.67
C LEU A 62 32.30 26.25 -31.46
N THR A 63 32.10 27.04 -32.51
CA THR A 63 31.21 28.21 -32.51
C THR A 63 30.01 28.00 -33.42
N THR A 64 28.80 28.29 -32.93
CA THR A 64 27.54 28.15 -33.69
C THR A 64 26.66 29.39 -33.48
N THR A 65 25.99 29.89 -34.52
CA THR A 65 25.17 31.10 -34.44
C THR A 65 23.69 30.78 -34.19
N SER A 66 23.10 31.32 -33.11
CA SER A 66 21.63 31.29 -32.94
C SER A 66 20.97 32.31 -33.87
N LYS A 67 19.94 31.85 -34.59
CA LYS A 67 19.20 32.62 -35.59
C LYS A 67 17.90 33.24 -35.08
N ARG A 68 17.42 32.83 -33.89
CA ARG A 68 16.16 33.30 -33.29
C ARG A 68 16.19 33.27 -31.76
N HIS A 69 15.47 34.19 -31.13
CA HIS A 69 15.19 34.19 -29.69
C HIS A 69 13.68 34.20 -29.43
N ILE A 70 13.29 33.76 -28.22
CA ILE A 70 11.92 33.85 -27.73
C ILE A 70 11.89 34.49 -26.35
N THR A 71 10.74 35.03 -25.97
CA THR A 71 10.41 35.33 -24.56
C THR A 71 9.31 34.37 -24.16
N ALA A 72 9.55 33.58 -23.11
CA ALA A 72 8.62 32.58 -22.62
C ALA A 72 8.51 32.68 -21.10
N THR A 73 7.30 32.56 -20.57
CA THR A 73 7.05 32.50 -19.12
C THR A 73 7.14 31.04 -18.67
N ILE A 74 7.98 30.80 -17.67
CA ILE A 74 8.13 29.50 -17.01
C ILE A 74 7.39 29.57 -15.67
N THR A 75 6.75 28.48 -15.25
CA THR A 75 6.12 28.36 -13.94
C THR A 75 6.46 27.02 -13.28
N SER A 76 6.85 27.07 -12.00
CA SER A 76 7.03 25.88 -11.15
C SER A 76 5.69 25.17 -10.89
N THR A 77 5.76 23.84 -10.73
CA THR A 77 4.66 22.99 -10.27
C THR A 77 4.46 23.04 -8.75
N ASP A 78 5.43 23.55 -8.00
CA ASP A 78 5.52 23.41 -6.53
C ASP A 78 5.52 24.77 -5.80
N ALA A 79 5.12 25.84 -6.49
CA ALA A 79 5.20 27.23 -6.02
C ALA A 79 4.62 27.50 -4.61
N PRO A 80 3.46 26.95 -4.19
CA PRO A 80 2.92 27.20 -2.84
C PRO A 80 3.79 26.63 -1.72
N TYR A 81 4.46 25.49 -1.95
CA TYR A 81 5.36 24.91 -0.96
C TYR A 81 6.63 25.76 -0.79
N LEU A 82 7.20 26.25 -1.90
CA LEU A 82 8.38 27.11 -1.89
C LEU A 82 8.08 28.44 -1.19
N ALA A 83 6.95 29.08 -1.50
CA ALA A 83 6.52 30.30 -0.82
C ALA A 83 6.40 30.11 0.71
N ILE A 84 5.71 29.06 1.16
CA ILE A 84 5.57 28.75 2.58
C ILE A 84 6.92 28.41 3.23
N ARG A 85 7.84 27.71 2.54
CA ARG A 85 9.19 27.44 3.09
C ARG A 85 10.01 28.72 3.20
N CYS A 86 9.94 29.64 2.24
CA CYS A 86 10.61 30.94 2.33
C CYS A 86 10.14 31.75 3.54
N LEU A 87 8.82 31.80 3.81
CA LEU A 87 8.29 32.46 5.00
C LEU A 87 8.79 31.81 6.31
N LYS A 88 8.88 30.47 6.35
CA LYS A 88 9.43 29.75 7.51
C LYS A 88 10.93 29.97 7.70
N GLN A 89 11.71 30.00 6.62
CA GLN A 89 13.15 30.29 6.67
C GLN A 89 13.39 31.72 7.16
N LEU A 90 12.62 32.71 6.67
CA LEU A 90 12.70 34.09 7.13
C LEU A 90 12.42 34.22 8.64
N ALA A 91 11.48 33.43 9.17
CA ALA A 91 11.20 33.35 10.60
C ALA A 91 12.29 32.63 11.40
N GLU A 92 13.04 31.71 10.79
CA GLU A 92 14.21 31.06 11.39
C GLU A 92 15.42 32.02 11.44
N ASP A 93 15.68 32.76 10.36
CA ASP A 93 16.86 33.61 10.19
C ASP A 93 16.73 34.95 10.95
N GLU A 94 15.69 35.74 10.64
CA GLU A 94 15.51 37.12 11.11
C GLU A 94 14.45 37.24 12.23
N GLY A 95 13.69 36.18 12.49
CA GLY A 95 12.57 36.18 13.44
C GLY A 95 12.96 36.50 14.89
N HIS A 96 14.24 36.33 15.25
CA HIS A 96 14.77 36.71 16.56
C HIS A 96 14.64 38.23 16.87
N ARG A 97 14.49 39.07 15.83
CA ARG A 97 14.30 40.53 15.93
C ARG A 97 12.83 40.94 16.04
N PHE A 98 11.92 40.06 15.61
CA PHE A 98 10.48 40.32 15.46
C PHE A 98 9.69 39.09 15.95
N PRO A 99 9.75 38.78 17.26
CA PRO A 99 9.34 37.48 17.78
C PRO A 99 7.84 37.19 17.60
N ARG A 100 6.97 38.22 17.62
CA ARG A 100 5.53 38.04 17.39
C ARG A 100 5.24 37.74 15.92
N ALA A 101 5.88 38.50 15.02
CA ALA A 101 5.77 38.26 13.58
C ALA A 101 6.33 36.90 13.15
N ALA A 102 7.45 36.47 13.74
CA ALA A 102 8.05 35.16 13.47
C ALA A 102 7.07 34.01 13.78
N GLN A 103 6.34 34.10 14.90
CA GLN A 103 5.32 33.12 15.26
C GLN A 103 4.16 33.09 14.24
N VAL A 104 3.74 34.26 13.75
CA VAL A 104 2.72 34.39 12.70
C VAL A 104 3.18 33.77 11.37
N LEU A 105 4.41 34.05 10.91
CA LEU A 105 4.98 33.42 9.70
C LEU A 105 5.03 31.89 9.77
N GLN A 106 5.24 31.33 10.97
CA GLN A 106 5.34 29.88 11.16
C GLN A 106 3.98 29.16 11.25
N ARG A 107 2.94 29.84 11.78
CA ARG A 107 1.67 29.21 12.19
C ARG A 107 0.42 29.73 11.45
N ASP A 108 0.35 31.03 11.17
CA ASP A 108 -0.89 31.75 10.85
C ASP A 108 -1.04 32.11 9.35
N PHE A 109 -0.07 31.73 8.51
CA PHE A 109 -0.14 31.88 7.06
C PHE A 109 -0.82 30.68 6.39
N TYR A 110 -1.84 30.96 5.57
CA TYR A 110 -2.50 30.01 4.69
C TYR A 110 -2.30 30.41 3.23
N VAL A 111 -1.34 29.74 2.57
CA VAL A 111 -0.89 30.08 1.21
C VAL A 111 -0.39 31.52 1.15
N ASP A 112 -1.18 32.45 0.63
CA ASP A 112 -0.83 33.87 0.45
C ASP A 112 -1.41 34.78 1.55
N ASP A 113 -2.35 34.29 2.36
CA ASP A 113 -3.08 35.07 3.37
C ASP A 113 -2.53 34.85 4.78
N ALA A 114 -2.36 35.93 5.55
CA ALA A 114 -2.05 35.89 6.98
C ALA A 114 -3.34 36.07 7.81
N LEU A 115 -3.72 35.06 8.60
CA LEU A 115 -4.95 35.06 9.40
C LEU A 115 -4.61 34.96 10.89
N THR A 116 -4.37 36.11 11.52
CA THR A 116 -3.92 36.22 12.92
C THR A 116 -4.73 37.24 13.73
N GLY A 117 -4.46 37.36 15.02
CA GLY A 117 -5.12 38.30 15.94
C GLY A 117 -4.40 38.40 17.28
N ALA A 118 -4.80 39.36 18.10
CA ALA A 118 -4.23 39.66 19.41
C ALA A 118 -5.32 39.91 20.46
N GLU A 119 -4.96 39.91 21.74
CA GLU A 119 -5.92 40.16 22.84
C GLU A 119 -6.16 41.66 23.09
N THR A 120 -5.23 42.54 22.67
CA THR A 120 -5.30 44.00 22.85
C THR A 120 -5.00 44.76 21.55
N LYS A 121 -5.54 45.99 21.42
CA LYS A 121 -5.28 46.85 20.25
C LYS A 121 -3.79 47.16 20.08
N ASP A 122 -3.08 47.48 21.17
CA ASP A 122 -1.65 47.84 21.13
C ASP A 122 -0.77 46.66 20.68
N GLU A 123 -1.12 45.44 21.12
CA GLU A 123 -0.45 44.23 20.65
C GLU A 123 -0.69 43.97 19.16
N ALA A 124 -1.93 44.12 18.68
CA ALA A 124 -2.24 43.99 17.25
C ALA A 124 -1.47 45.03 16.39
N LEU A 125 -1.35 46.27 16.87
CA LEU A 125 -0.65 47.34 16.15
C LEU A 125 0.88 47.13 16.14
N THR A 126 1.44 46.62 17.24
CA THR A 126 2.85 46.20 17.28
C THR A 126 3.08 45.00 16.36
N LEU A 127 2.20 44.00 16.37
CA LEU A 127 2.27 42.83 15.49
C LEU A 127 2.21 43.21 14.00
N ARG A 128 1.29 44.11 13.61
CA ARG A 128 1.22 44.69 12.24
C ARG A 128 2.55 45.28 11.81
N THR A 129 3.20 46.01 12.72
CA THR A 129 4.48 46.71 12.49
C THR A 129 5.65 45.72 12.40
N GLU A 130 5.75 44.77 13.34
CA GLU A 130 6.75 43.69 13.30
C GLU A 130 6.63 42.85 12.02
N LEU A 131 5.41 42.48 11.61
CA LEU A 131 5.16 41.63 10.45
C LEU A 131 5.55 42.31 9.14
N THR A 132 5.23 43.60 9.02
CA THR A 132 5.65 44.43 7.88
C THR A 132 7.17 44.51 7.81
N ASN A 133 7.84 44.81 8.93
CA ASN A 133 9.29 44.94 8.98
C ASN A 133 10.04 43.63 8.70
N LEU A 134 9.55 42.49 9.22
CA LEU A 134 10.15 41.17 8.99
C LEU A 134 10.05 40.76 7.52
N LEU A 135 8.87 40.91 6.91
CA LEU A 135 8.66 40.58 5.48
C LEU A 135 9.46 41.51 4.55
N GLN A 136 9.62 42.78 4.92
CA GLN A 136 10.42 43.75 4.16
C GLN A 136 11.88 43.33 4.01
N LEU A 137 12.46 42.59 4.98
CA LEU A 137 13.83 42.06 4.89
C LEU A 137 14.01 41.03 3.78
N ALA A 138 12.95 40.29 3.43
CA ALA A 138 12.91 39.39 2.28
C ALA A 138 12.42 40.06 0.98
N GLY A 139 12.17 41.37 0.99
CA GLY A 139 11.56 42.09 -0.13
C GLY A 139 10.09 41.73 -0.37
N LEU A 140 9.41 41.18 0.63
CA LEU A 140 7.99 40.80 0.56
C LEU A 140 7.13 41.93 1.17
N ASN A 141 6.12 42.38 0.43
CA ASN A 141 5.23 43.47 0.85
C ASN A 141 3.80 42.93 1.06
N ILE A 142 3.22 43.13 2.25
CA ILE A 142 1.78 42.91 2.48
C ILE A 142 1.00 43.98 1.73
N ARG A 143 0.05 43.57 0.88
CA ARG A 143 -0.69 44.50 0.00
C ARG A 143 -2.02 44.99 0.55
N LYS A 144 -2.67 44.21 1.43
CA LYS A 144 -4.01 44.50 1.93
C LYS A 144 -4.14 44.07 3.39
N TRP A 145 -4.76 44.94 4.19
CA TRP A 145 -5.09 44.69 5.59
C TRP A 145 -6.59 44.74 5.79
N ALA A 146 -7.11 43.78 6.57
CA ALA A 146 -8.49 43.71 7.01
C ALA A 146 -8.50 43.57 8.53
N SER A 147 -9.41 44.29 9.20
CA SER A 147 -9.49 44.36 10.66
C SER A 147 -10.94 44.55 11.10
N ASN A 148 -11.33 43.93 12.22
CA ASN A 148 -12.61 44.20 12.88
C ASN A 148 -12.60 45.50 13.71
N ASP A 149 -11.43 46.10 13.88
CA ASP A 149 -11.25 47.41 14.51
C ASP A 149 -10.67 48.40 13.49
N ASN A 150 -11.39 49.49 13.24
CA ASN A 150 -10.95 50.52 12.27
C ASN A 150 -9.72 51.28 12.75
N ASP A 151 -9.44 51.33 14.06
CA ASP A 151 -8.25 52.01 14.59
C ASP A 151 -6.95 51.33 14.09
N LEU A 152 -6.99 50.01 13.89
CA LEU A 152 -5.88 49.22 13.33
C LEU A 152 -5.68 49.42 11.81
N LEU A 153 -6.59 50.12 11.14
CA LEU A 153 -6.47 50.50 9.72
C LEU A 153 -6.01 51.96 9.54
N HIS A 154 -5.98 52.77 10.61
CA HIS A 154 -5.40 54.11 10.54
C HIS A 154 -3.90 54.06 10.15
N GLY A 155 -3.52 55.00 9.28
CA GLY A 155 -2.19 55.11 8.69
C GLY A 155 -1.98 54.36 7.36
N LEU A 156 -2.95 53.56 6.91
CA LEU A 156 -2.93 52.87 5.62
C LEU A 156 -3.76 53.63 4.57
N SER A 157 -3.42 53.45 3.29
CA SER A 157 -4.19 54.02 2.17
C SER A 157 -5.47 53.23 1.84
N LEU A 158 -6.35 53.84 1.03
CA LEU A 158 -7.58 53.20 0.53
C LEU A 158 -7.31 52.00 -0.39
N GLU A 159 -6.11 51.87 -0.97
CA GLU A 159 -5.71 50.72 -1.79
C GLU A 159 -5.20 49.54 -0.95
N GLU A 160 -4.70 49.84 0.27
CA GLU A 160 -4.14 48.88 1.23
C GLU A 160 -5.17 48.37 2.24
N THR A 161 -6.40 48.89 2.22
CA THR A 161 -7.47 48.52 3.17
C THR A 161 -8.53 47.65 2.50
N ASN A 162 -9.04 46.64 3.22
CA ASN A 162 -10.09 45.77 2.72
C ASN A 162 -11.11 45.42 3.83
N HIS A 163 -12.39 45.72 3.61
CA HIS A 163 -13.47 45.46 4.57
C HIS A 163 -14.12 44.06 4.40
N GLN A 164 -13.88 43.38 3.27
CA GLN A 164 -14.37 42.03 3.02
C GLN A 164 -13.24 41.14 2.51
N HIS A 165 -12.72 40.27 3.38
CA HIS A 165 -11.66 39.34 2.99
C HIS A 165 -12.23 38.01 2.51
N PHE A 166 -11.82 37.56 1.32
CA PHE A 166 -12.23 36.27 0.79
C PHE A 166 -11.35 35.16 1.37
N LEU A 167 -11.95 34.15 1.98
CA LEU A 167 -11.21 33.08 2.61
C LEU A 167 -10.90 31.97 1.59
N GLY A 168 -9.61 31.87 1.23
CA GLY A 168 -9.03 30.84 0.35
C GLY A 168 -8.90 31.25 -1.11
N ASP A 169 -8.13 30.47 -1.89
CA ASP A 169 -7.64 30.80 -3.25
C ASP A 169 -8.63 31.58 -4.14
N SER A 170 -8.20 32.77 -4.57
CA SER A 170 -8.96 33.72 -5.39
C SER A 170 -8.92 33.42 -6.89
N GLN A 171 -8.04 32.54 -7.35
CA GLN A 171 -7.87 32.22 -8.78
C GLN A 171 -8.93 31.24 -9.32
N THR A 172 -9.77 30.68 -8.44
CA THR A 172 -10.79 29.68 -8.81
C THR A 172 -12.21 30.25 -8.76
N LEU A 173 -12.98 30.03 -9.84
CA LEU A 173 -14.42 30.37 -9.89
C LEU A 173 -15.22 29.43 -8.99
N LYS A 174 -15.49 29.86 -7.74
CA LYS A 174 -16.27 29.11 -6.74
C LYS A 174 -17.78 29.33 -6.95
N THR A 175 -18.59 28.31 -6.65
CA THR A 175 -20.07 28.38 -6.68
C THR A 175 -20.61 28.82 -5.32
N LEU A 176 -19.87 28.52 -4.26
CA LEU A 176 -20.09 29.04 -2.91
C LEU A 176 -18.73 29.37 -2.30
N GLY A 177 -18.52 30.64 -2.01
CA GLY A 177 -17.30 31.19 -1.43
C GLY A 177 -17.53 31.69 -0.01
N VAL A 178 -16.48 31.66 0.82
CA VAL A 178 -16.52 32.10 2.23
C VAL A 178 -15.82 33.45 2.34
N PHE A 179 -16.42 34.38 3.08
CA PHE A 179 -15.92 35.73 3.28
C PHE A 179 -15.92 36.06 4.76
N TRP A 180 -14.90 36.76 5.22
CA TRP A 180 -14.92 37.47 6.50
C TRP A 180 -15.34 38.91 6.26
N ASN A 181 -16.51 39.28 6.79
CA ASN A 181 -16.91 40.68 6.95
C ASN A 181 -16.27 41.18 8.22
N SER A 182 -15.28 42.07 8.08
CA SER A 182 -14.50 42.53 9.22
C SER A 182 -15.33 43.45 10.13
N SER A 183 -16.18 44.31 9.56
CA SER A 183 -17.01 45.28 10.29
C SER A 183 -17.99 44.63 11.29
N ASP A 184 -18.62 43.51 10.92
CA ASP A 184 -19.55 42.77 11.80
C ASP A 184 -18.87 41.57 12.50
N ASP A 185 -17.55 41.42 12.36
CA ASP A 185 -16.73 40.26 12.72
C ASP A 185 -17.38 38.88 12.45
N SER A 186 -17.92 38.72 11.24
CA SER A 186 -18.74 37.57 10.86
C SER A 186 -18.24 36.85 9.60
N ILE A 187 -18.43 35.54 9.60
CA ILE A 187 -18.24 34.66 8.44
C ILE A 187 -19.55 34.67 7.65
N LEU A 188 -19.45 35.07 6.40
CA LEU A 188 -20.52 35.13 5.41
C LEU A 188 -20.23 34.14 4.27
N TYR A 189 -21.29 33.77 3.56
CA TYR A 189 -21.19 32.98 2.34
C TYR A 189 -21.71 33.81 1.15
N SER A 190 -21.04 33.72 0.00
CA SER A 190 -21.55 34.27 -1.26
C SER A 190 -21.70 33.17 -2.30
N VAL A 191 -22.86 33.13 -2.93
CA VAL A 191 -23.26 32.17 -3.96
C VAL A 191 -23.58 32.93 -5.24
N GLU A 192 -22.78 32.71 -6.28
CA GLU A 192 -23.06 33.14 -7.64
C GLU A 192 -23.73 32.01 -8.42
N VAL A 193 -25.06 32.07 -8.56
CA VAL A 193 -25.80 31.11 -9.40
C VAL A 193 -25.72 31.54 -10.86
N LYS A 194 -25.19 30.64 -11.70
CA LYS A 194 -25.23 30.78 -13.16
C LYS A 194 -26.50 30.13 -13.70
N PRO A 195 -27.08 30.61 -14.82
CA PRO A 195 -28.26 29.99 -15.41
C PRO A 195 -28.01 28.50 -15.68
N THR A 196 -28.92 27.63 -15.22
CA THR A 196 -28.81 26.19 -15.42
C THR A 196 -28.80 25.91 -16.92
N PRO A 197 -27.77 25.24 -17.48
CA PRO A 197 -27.77 24.90 -18.90
C PRO A 197 -28.89 23.89 -19.20
N SER A 198 -29.49 23.99 -20.38
CA SER A 198 -30.62 23.15 -20.83
C SER A 198 -30.36 21.64 -20.84
N ARG A 199 -29.11 21.23 -20.67
CA ARG A 199 -28.72 19.83 -20.42
C ARG A 199 -27.84 19.75 -19.17
N VAL A 200 -28.44 19.42 -18.04
CA VAL A 200 -27.71 19.07 -16.82
C VAL A 200 -27.15 17.65 -16.95
N THR A 201 -25.85 17.50 -16.70
CA THR A 201 -25.14 16.21 -16.72
C THR A 201 -24.43 15.95 -15.39
N LYS A 202 -24.06 14.69 -15.16
CA LYS A 202 -23.25 14.26 -14.01
C LYS A 202 -21.95 15.06 -13.84
N ARG A 203 -21.28 15.43 -14.95
CA ARG A 203 -20.07 16.27 -14.92
C ARG A 203 -20.34 17.67 -14.39
N ILE A 204 -21.47 18.28 -14.76
CA ILE A 204 -21.85 19.63 -14.32
C ILE A 204 -22.11 19.62 -12.81
N ILE A 205 -22.99 18.73 -12.32
CA ILE A 205 -23.30 18.61 -10.88
C ILE A 205 -22.04 18.34 -10.05
N SER A 206 -21.18 17.41 -10.49
CA SER A 206 -19.94 17.12 -9.78
C SER A 206 -18.97 18.30 -9.77
N SER A 207 -18.99 19.18 -10.79
CA SER A 207 -18.19 20.39 -10.81
C SER A 207 -18.75 21.46 -9.89
N GLU A 208 -20.07 21.71 -9.92
CA GLU A 208 -20.72 22.68 -9.02
C GLU A 208 -20.53 22.31 -7.54
N ILE A 209 -20.68 21.03 -7.18
CA ILE A 209 -20.44 20.57 -5.80
C ILE A 209 -18.96 20.72 -5.39
N ALA A 210 -18.02 20.47 -6.30
CA ALA A 210 -16.59 20.62 -6.01
C ALA A 210 -16.14 22.09 -5.83
N LYS A 211 -16.92 23.04 -6.37
CA LYS A 211 -16.71 24.49 -6.20
C LYS A 211 -17.36 25.07 -4.93
N ILE A 212 -18.02 24.24 -4.12
CA ILE A 212 -18.54 24.65 -2.80
C ILE A 212 -17.38 24.59 -1.81
N TYR A 213 -16.87 25.75 -1.40
CA TYR A 213 -15.79 25.84 -0.42
C TYR A 213 -16.38 26.12 0.97
N ASP A 214 -16.21 25.18 1.89
CA ASP A 214 -16.61 25.32 3.31
C ASP A 214 -15.61 24.53 4.18
N PRO A 215 -14.45 25.13 4.53
CA PRO A 215 -13.37 24.42 5.21
C PRO A 215 -13.69 24.08 6.67
N LEU A 216 -14.52 24.91 7.33
CA LEU A 216 -14.98 24.68 8.70
C LEU A 216 -16.19 23.74 8.77
N GLY A 217 -16.95 23.60 7.66
CA GLY A 217 -18.11 22.74 7.58
C GLY A 217 -19.37 23.34 8.22
N LEU A 218 -19.47 24.66 8.34
CA LEU A 218 -20.62 25.31 9.00
C LEU A 218 -21.93 25.13 8.21
N LEU A 219 -21.83 24.79 6.92
CA LEU A 219 -22.96 24.42 6.06
C LEU A 219 -23.07 22.90 5.84
N ALA A 220 -22.46 22.08 6.70
CA ALA A 220 -22.46 20.62 6.55
C ALA A 220 -23.85 19.97 6.30
N PRO A 221 -24.97 20.39 6.94
CA PRO A 221 -26.32 19.90 6.64
C PRO A 221 -26.79 20.17 5.21
N VAL A 222 -26.42 21.30 4.62
CA VAL A 222 -26.79 21.65 3.23
C VAL A 222 -25.89 20.92 2.24
N ILE A 223 -24.57 20.96 2.48
CA ILE A 223 -23.56 20.35 1.60
C ILE A 223 -23.70 18.83 1.53
N VAL A 224 -24.08 18.16 2.63
CA VAL A 224 -24.29 16.71 2.62
C VAL A 224 -25.49 16.31 1.75
N ARG A 225 -26.54 17.13 1.67
CA ARG A 225 -27.71 16.89 0.80
C ARG A 225 -27.30 16.84 -0.68
N ALA A 226 -26.41 17.76 -1.10
CA ALA A 226 -25.77 17.73 -2.41
C ALA A 226 -24.91 16.47 -2.62
N LYS A 227 -24.08 16.09 -1.64
CA LYS A 227 -23.24 14.88 -1.71
C LYS A 227 -24.09 13.58 -1.82
N MET A 228 -25.23 13.50 -1.12
CA MET A 228 -26.18 12.39 -1.23
C MET A 228 -26.80 12.30 -2.64
N LEU A 229 -27.21 13.44 -3.21
CA LEU A 229 -27.75 13.51 -4.57
C LEU A 229 -26.70 13.07 -5.59
N LEU A 230 -25.45 13.54 -5.45
CA LEU A 230 -24.33 13.08 -6.26
C LEU A 230 -24.14 11.55 -6.16
N GLN A 231 -24.17 10.97 -4.95
CA GLN A 231 -24.09 9.51 -4.78
C GLN A 231 -25.23 8.75 -5.49
N ARG A 232 -26.46 9.28 -5.49
CA ARG A 232 -27.57 8.69 -6.26
C ARG A 232 -27.35 8.76 -7.77
N ILE A 233 -26.80 9.86 -8.28
CA ILE A 233 -26.37 10.01 -9.69
C ILE A 233 -25.22 9.04 -10.05
N TRP A 234 -24.32 8.72 -9.11
CA TRP A 234 -23.33 7.66 -9.31
C TRP A 234 -23.96 6.27 -9.35
N SER A 235 -25.00 6.05 -8.54
CA SER A 235 -25.69 4.76 -8.40
C SER A 235 -26.59 4.42 -9.59
N SER A 236 -27.09 5.41 -10.33
CA SER A 236 -27.87 5.22 -11.57
C SER A 236 -27.01 4.77 -12.77
N LYS A 237 -25.69 4.68 -12.62
CA LYS A 237 -24.72 4.20 -13.64
C LYS A 237 -24.70 4.96 -14.98
N ILE A 238 -25.24 6.17 -15.03
CA ILE A 238 -25.17 7.05 -16.21
C ILE A 238 -23.73 7.53 -16.50
N ASP A 239 -23.45 7.83 -17.76
CA ASP A 239 -22.17 8.37 -18.19
C ASP A 239 -22.02 9.89 -17.89
N TRP A 240 -20.80 10.39 -17.92
CA TRP A 240 -20.44 11.77 -17.57
C TRP A 240 -21.10 12.85 -18.43
N GLY A 241 -21.34 12.55 -19.71
CA GLY A 241 -21.93 13.46 -20.69
C GLY A 241 -23.42 13.24 -20.94
N GLU A 242 -24.03 12.27 -20.25
CA GLU A 242 -25.43 11.89 -20.39
C GLU A 242 -26.35 12.83 -19.59
N SER A 243 -27.57 13.01 -20.06
CA SER A 243 -28.61 13.77 -19.36
C SER A 243 -29.07 13.01 -18.12
N LEU A 244 -29.43 13.73 -17.06
CA LEU A 244 -29.97 13.11 -15.85
C LEU A 244 -31.39 12.55 -16.06
N PRO A 245 -31.76 11.45 -15.38
CA PRO A 245 -33.16 11.06 -15.21
C PRO A 245 -33.98 12.21 -14.60
N ILE A 246 -35.23 12.37 -15.06
CA ILE A 246 -36.08 13.53 -14.73
C ILE A 246 -36.22 13.77 -13.22
N GLU A 247 -36.34 12.72 -12.42
CA GLU A 247 -36.41 12.82 -10.95
C GLU A 247 -35.16 13.49 -10.34
N LEU A 248 -33.96 13.07 -10.77
CA LEU A 248 -32.68 13.60 -10.30
C LEU A 248 -32.42 15.01 -10.86
N HIS A 249 -32.91 15.30 -12.06
CA HIS A 249 -32.89 16.63 -12.66
C HIS A 249 -33.72 17.61 -11.82
N THR A 250 -34.99 17.28 -11.56
CA THR A 250 -35.91 18.12 -10.78
C THR A 250 -35.44 18.30 -9.34
N GLU A 251 -34.86 17.27 -8.71
CA GLU A 251 -34.28 17.39 -7.36
C GLU A 251 -33.04 18.30 -7.35
N TRP A 252 -32.17 18.22 -8.37
CA TRP A 252 -31.04 19.13 -8.52
C TRP A 252 -31.49 20.57 -8.75
N GLU A 253 -32.41 20.83 -9.67
CA GLU A 253 -32.88 22.18 -9.99
C GLU A 253 -33.49 22.87 -8.77
N ARG A 254 -34.32 22.16 -8.00
CA ARG A 254 -34.89 22.69 -6.75
C ARG A 254 -33.81 23.04 -5.73
N TYR A 255 -32.83 22.16 -5.54
CA TYR A 255 -31.70 22.42 -4.63
C TYR A 255 -30.84 23.60 -5.11
N TYR A 256 -30.48 23.64 -6.40
CA TYR A 256 -29.60 24.65 -6.99
C TYR A 256 -30.25 26.04 -6.99
N ALA A 257 -31.55 26.13 -7.30
CA ALA A 257 -32.33 27.37 -7.24
C ALA A 257 -32.43 27.97 -5.82
N GLN A 258 -32.30 27.15 -4.78
CA GLN A 258 -32.32 27.60 -3.39
C GLN A 258 -30.94 28.01 -2.85
N LEU A 259 -29.83 27.70 -3.53
CA LEU A 259 -28.49 28.07 -3.06
C LEU A 259 -28.28 29.57 -2.77
N PRO A 260 -28.86 30.55 -3.52
CA PRO A 260 -28.72 31.97 -3.19
C PRO A 260 -29.22 32.36 -1.80
N LEU A 261 -30.11 31.57 -1.20
CA LEU A 261 -30.60 31.79 0.16
C LEU A 261 -29.46 31.75 1.20
N LEU A 262 -28.38 31.02 0.91
CA LEU A 262 -27.21 30.91 1.78
C LEU A 262 -26.46 32.24 1.95
N ASN A 263 -26.68 33.23 1.07
CA ASN A 263 -26.15 34.59 1.22
C ASN A 263 -26.68 35.31 2.47
N ASN A 264 -27.80 34.84 3.03
CA ASN A 264 -28.37 35.36 4.28
C ASN A 264 -27.82 34.67 5.54
N VAL A 265 -27.04 33.60 5.39
CA VAL A 265 -26.44 32.88 6.52
C VAL A 265 -25.25 33.66 7.05
N ARG A 266 -25.21 33.85 8.38
CA ARG A 266 -24.12 34.52 9.09
C ARG A 266 -23.69 33.66 10.27
N PHE A 267 -22.37 33.58 10.51
CA PHE A 267 -21.80 32.98 11.72
C PHE A 267 -20.81 33.96 12.37
N PRO A 268 -20.87 34.21 13.68
CA PRO A 268 -19.83 34.96 14.38
C PRO A 268 -18.45 34.30 14.20
N ARG A 269 -17.42 35.08 13.84
CA ARG A 269 -16.03 34.56 13.76
C ARG A 269 -15.44 34.34 15.15
N LYS A 270 -15.72 35.25 16.10
CA LYS A 270 -15.24 35.18 17.49
C LYS A 270 -16.01 34.11 18.27
N ALA A 271 -15.40 32.92 18.42
CA ALA A 271 -15.98 31.80 19.17
C ALA A 271 -15.75 31.87 20.70
N ILE A 272 -14.65 32.50 21.15
CA ILE A 272 -14.27 32.64 22.56
C ILE A 272 -14.68 34.02 23.08
N ILE A 273 -15.36 34.06 24.23
CA ILE A 273 -15.69 35.29 24.95
C ILE A 273 -14.48 35.87 25.68
N GLU A 274 -14.47 37.19 25.88
CA GLU A 274 -13.47 37.86 26.72
C GLU A 274 -13.45 37.29 28.14
N SER A 275 -12.26 37.17 28.71
CA SER A 275 -12.02 36.67 30.08
C SER A 275 -12.62 35.28 30.39
N ALA A 276 -12.72 34.40 29.38
CA ALA A 276 -13.13 33.02 29.57
C ALA A 276 -12.21 32.28 30.57
N MET A 277 -12.77 31.87 31.70
CA MET A 277 -12.06 31.06 32.72
C MET A 277 -12.05 29.58 32.35
N GLU A 278 -13.14 29.10 31.77
CA GLU A 278 -13.30 27.71 31.34
C GLU A 278 -13.68 27.65 29.87
N ILE A 279 -13.01 26.74 29.16
CA ILE A 279 -13.25 26.47 27.73
C ILE A 279 -13.48 24.97 27.60
N GLU A 280 -14.70 24.57 27.22
CA GLU A 280 -15.10 23.18 27.03
C GLU A 280 -15.40 22.91 25.55
N LEU A 281 -14.94 21.77 25.04
CA LEU A 281 -15.29 21.28 23.71
C LEU A 281 -16.40 20.22 23.81
N HIS A 282 -17.52 20.46 23.13
CA HIS A 282 -18.66 19.55 23.09
C HIS A 282 -18.86 19.02 21.68
N GLY A 283 -18.58 17.74 21.50
CA GLY A 283 -18.74 17.04 20.23
C GLY A 283 -20.04 16.27 20.16
N PHE A 284 -20.83 16.43 19.10
CA PHE A 284 -22.00 15.59 18.80
C PHE A 284 -21.75 14.76 17.55
N CYS A 285 -22.29 13.54 17.52
CA CYS A 285 -22.33 12.71 16.32
C CYS A 285 -23.67 12.02 16.15
N ASP A 286 -24.03 11.78 14.88
CA ASP A 286 -25.21 11.02 14.48
C ASP A 286 -24.99 10.32 13.14
N ALA A 287 -25.82 9.32 12.83
CA ALA A 287 -25.87 8.62 11.56
C ALA A 287 -27.26 8.12 11.16
N SER A 288 -27.62 8.41 9.91
CA SER A 288 -28.74 7.79 9.20
C SER A 288 -28.25 6.77 8.17
N GLU A 289 -29.17 6.06 7.54
CA GLU A 289 -28.89 5.21 6.37
C GLU A 289 -28.27 5.98 5.18
N LYS A 290 -28.41 7.31 5.13
CA LYS A 290 -28.00 8.17 4.02
C LYS A 290 -26.64 8.84 4.27
N ALA A 291 -26.39 9.32 5.48
CA ALA A 291 -25.14 9.98 5.86
C ALA A 291 -24.90 9.91 7.37
N TYR A 292 -23.66 10.16 7.76
CA TYR A 292 -23.24 10.32 9.14
C TYR A 292 -22.36 11.55 9.29
N GLY A 293 -22.40 12.16 10.46
CA GLY A 293 -21.80 13.46 10.70
C GLY A 293 -21.32 13.64 12.13
N ALA A 294 -20.52 14.69 12.29
CA ALA A 294 -20.11 15.19 13.59
C ALA A 294 -20.05 16.72 13.56
N CYS A 295 -20.45 17.37 14.65
CA CYS A 295 -20.28 18.81 14.87
C CYS A 295 -19.68 19.06 16.25
N ILE A 296 -18.85 20.09 16.36
CA ILE A 296 -18.16 20.47 17.60
C ILE A 296 -18.54 21.90 17.93
N TYR A 297 -19.01 22.08 19.16
CA TYR A 297 -19.32 23.37 19.76
C TYR A 297 -18.24 23.71 20.78
N LEU A 298 -17.95 25.00 20.87
CA LEU A 298 -17.21 25.56 21.98
C LEU A 298 -18.21 26.07 23.02
N ARG A 299 -18.03 25.70 24.29
CA ARG A 299 -18.73 26.27 25.43
C ARG A 299 -17.72 27.02 26.28
N THR A 300 -18.01 28.28 26.59
CA THR A 300 -17.12 29.16 27.37
C THR A 300 -17.85 29.79 28.55
N LEU A 301 -17.17 29.88 29.68
CA LEU A 301 -17.68 30.48 30.92
C LEU A 301 -16.80 31.67 31.32
N ASN A 302 -17.41 32.85 31.48
CA ASN A 302 -16.72 34.06 31.93
C ASN A 302 -16.65 34.14 33.47
N THR A 303 -15.76 34.97 34.00
CA THR A 303 -15.69 35.38 35.43
C THR A 303 -17.06 35.77 36.01
N ASN A 304 -17.88 36.44 35.21
CA ASN A 304 -19.23 36.89 35.57
C ASN A 304 -20.30 35.77 35.50
N GLY A 305 -19.93 34.50 35.36
CA GLY A 305 -20.84 33.36 35.28
C GLY A 305 -21.65 33.25 33.97
N ARG A 306 -21.40 34.14 32.99
CA ARG A 306 -22.07 34.11 31.69
C ARG A 306 -21.52 32.96 30.83
N VAL A 307 -22.42 32.09 30.38
CA VAL A 307 -22.13 31.01 29.42
C VAL A 307 -22.34 31.51 27.99
N TRP A 308 -21.45 31.12 27.08
CA TRP A 308 -21.58 31.33 25.64
C TRP A 308 -21.26 30.05 24.88
N THR A 309 -22.09 29.71 23.88
CA THR A 309 -21.93 28.54 23.03
C THR A 309 -22.04 28.85 21.55
N GLN A 310 -21.12 28.28 20.77
CA GLN A 310 -20.96 28.56 19.35
C GLN A 310 -20.48 27.30 18.60
N LEU A 311 -21.06 27.02 17.43
CA LEU A 311 -20.53 26.00 16.51
C LEU A 311 -19.14 26.40 16.04
N LEU A 312 -18.16 25.52 16.23
CA LEU A 312 -16.76 25.73 15.82
C LEU A 312 -16.43 25.06 14.48
N THR A 313 -16.88 23.81 14.29
CA THR A 313 -16.68 23.06 13.04
C THR A 313 -17.68 21.91 12.93
N ALA A 314 -17.96 21.46 11.71
CA ALA A 314 -18.64 20.19 11.49
C ALA A 314 -18.06 19.42 10.29
N LYS A 315 -18.38 18.13 10.21
CA LYS A 315 -17.90 17.25 9.13
C LYS A 315 -18.96 16.23 8.77
N SER A 316 -19.25 16.12 7.47
CA SER A 316 -20.25 15.22 6.92
C SER A 316 -19.65 14.18 5.97
N LYS A 317 -20.13 12.94 6.06
CA LYS A 317 -19.81 11.84 5.15
C LYS A 317 -21.09 11.12 4.72
N VAL A 318 -21.23 10.88 3.42
CA VAL A 318 -22.34 10.06 2.89
C VAL A 318 -22.10 8.61 3.29
N ALA A 319 -23.17 7.88 3.60
CA ALA A 319 -23.10 6.48 3.98
C ALA A 319 -22.54 5.62 2.81
N PRO A 320 -21.81 4.51 3.08
CA PRO A 320 -21.30 3.66 2.01
C PRO A 320 -22.42 2.95 1.24
N LEU A 321 -22.30 2.87 -0.10
CA LEU A 321 -23.24 2.14 -0.97
C LEU A 321 -23.43 0.66 -0.56
N LYS A 322 -22.43 0.06 0.09
CA LYS A 322 -22.57 -1.26 0.71
C LYS A 322 -23.30 -1.11 2.04
N CYS A 323 -24.59 -1.43 2.05
CA CYS A 323 -25.48 -1.43 3.20
C CYS A 323 -24.76 -1.88 4.49
N GLN A 324 -24.74 -0.99 5.48
CA GLN A 324 -24.36 -1.29 6.86
C GLN A 324 -25.62 -1.19 7.74
N THR A 325 -25.59 -1.81 8.91
CA THR A 325 -26.61 -1.58 9.93
C THR A 325 -26.47 -0.17 10.50
N ILE A 326 -27.58 0.44 10.93
CA ILE A 326 -27.59 1.80 11.50
C ILE A 326 -26.55 1.94 12.64
N PRO A 327 -26.45 1.01 13.62
CA PRO A 327 -25.41 1.09 14.65
C PRO A 327 -23.97 1.16 14.16
N ARG A 328 -23.65 0.50 13.03
CA ARG A 328 -22.30 0.61 12.43
C ARG A 328 -22.03 1.98 11.82
N LEU A 329 -23.07 2.66 11.34
CA LEU A 329 -22.98 4.03 10.83
C LEU A 329 -22.87 5.00 12.01
N GLU A 330 -23.66 4.82 13.08
CA GLU A 330 -23.57 5.61 14.32
C GLU A 330 -22.15 5.53 14.92
N LEU A 331 -21.59 4.32 15.04
CA LEU A 331 -20.20 4.09 15.47
C LEU A 331 -19.18 4.75 14.53
N SER A 332 -19.51 4.88 13.24
CA SER A 332 -18.65 5.59 12.27
C SER A 332 -18.79 7.12 12.38
N GLY A 333 -19.94 7.63 12.84
CA GLY A 333 -20.12 9.00 13.30
C GLY A 333 -19.31 9.30 14.56
N ALA A 334 -19.37 8.44 15.57
CA ALA A 334 -18.57 8.55 16.79
C ALA A 334 -17.05 8.57 16.51
N LEU A 335 -16.57 7.71 15.59
CA LEU A 335 -15.18 7.72 15.15
C LEU A 335 -14.81 8.98 14.35
N LEU A 336 -15.72 9.49 13.52
CA LEU A 336 -15.54 10.75 12.80
C LEU A 336 -15.41 11.92 13.77
N LEU A 337 -16.25 11.96 14.81
CA LEU A 337 -16.19 12.96 15.87
C LEU A 337 -14.88 12.89 16.65
N THR A 338 -14.48 11.70 17.10
CA THR A 338 -13.21 11.48 17.81
C THR A 338 -12.03 12.02 17.00
N SER A 339 -12.02 11.74 15.70
CA SER A 339 -10.96 12.20 14.80
C SER A 339 -10.98 13.72 14.60
N LEU A 340 -12.17 14.31 14.43
CA LEU A 340 -12.35 15.76 14.29
C LEU A 340 -11.93 16.50 15.58
N MET A 341 -12.33 15.98 16.75
CA MET A 341 -11.98 16.54 18.05
C MET A 341 -10.47 16.54 18.28
N SER A 342 -9.79 15.43 17.97
CA SER A 342 -8.33 15.34 18.05
C SER A 342 -7.63 16.33 17.11
N THR A 343 -8.14 16.57 15.90
CA THR A 343 -7.60 17.62 15.00
C THR A 343 -7.80 19.02 15.58
N ILE A 344 -8.98 19.31 16.15
CA ILE A 344 -9.29 20.62 16.74
C ILE A 344 -8.47 20.89 18.00
N GLN A 345 -8.29 19.90 18.88
CA GLN A 345 -7.42 20.01 20.06
C GLN A 345 -5.94 20.26 19.70
N GLN A 346 -5.49 19.82 18.51
CA GLN A 346 -4.14 20.11 18.00
C GLN A 346 -4.04 21.49 17.31
N ALA A 347 -5.15 21.99 16.75
CA ALA A 347 -5.19 23.27 16.04
C ALA A 347 -5.46 24.47 16.95
N LEU A 348 -6.16 24.29 18.07
CA LEU A 348 -6.44 25.35 19.04
C LEU A 348 -5.20 25.61 19.92
N SER A 349 -4.80 26.88 19.98
CA SER A 349 -3.74 27.38 20.87
C SER A 349 -4.17 27.52 22.34
N HIS A 350 -5.47 27.66 22.60
CA HIS A 350 -6.01 27.87 23.94
C HIS A 350 -6.08 26.56 24.74
N LYS A 351 -5.79 26.66 26.04
CA LYS A 351 -5.91 25.53 26.97
C LYS A 351 -7.39 25.15 27.15
N ILE A 352 -7.78 23.99 26.62
CA ILE A 352 -9.10 23.41 26.82
C ILE A 352 -9.20 22.80 28.23
N THR A 353 -10.23 23.19 28.99
CA THR A 353 -10.49 22.70 30.35
C THR A 353 -11.07 21.29 30.32
N ARG A 354 -12.00 21.02 29.39
CA ARG A 354 -12.74 19.75 29.29
C ARG A 354 -13.13 19.43 27.87
N THR A 355 -13.32 18.14 27.57
CA THR A 355 -13.86 17.68 26.29
C THR A 355 -14.92 16.62 26.56
N ILE A 356 -16.08 16.72 25.91
CA ILE A 356 -17.23 15.84 26.10
C ILE A 356 -17.75 15.41 24.73
N TYR A 357 -18.12 14.14 24.62
CA TYR A 357 -18.62 13.51 23.41
C TYR A 357 -20.08 13.06 23.63
N TRP A 358 -20.95 13.36 22.67
CA TRP A 358 -22.39 13.15 22.76
C TRP A 358 -22.87 12.30 21.58
N THR A 359 -23.65 11.27 21.88
CA THR A 359 -24.37 10.45 20.90
C THR A 359 -25.70 10.01 21.50
N ASP A 360 -26.74 9.93 20.69
CA ASP A 360 -28.04 9.34 21.03
C ASP A 360 -28.06 7.81 20.88
N SER A 361 -27.08 7.22 20.20
CA SER A 361 -26.94 5.77 20.10
C SER A 361 -26.50 5.14 21.42
N THR A 362 -27.48 4.63 22.17
CA THR A 362 -27.23 3.75 23.32
C THR A 362 -26.43 2.50 22.94
N ILE A 363 -26.54 1.99 21.71
CA ILE A 363 -25.76 0.82 21.24
C ILE A 363 -24.28 1.19 21.10
N VAL A 364 -23.96 2.36 20.56
CA VAL A 364 -22.57 2.87 20.52
C VAL A 364 -22.02 3.03 21.93
N LEU A 365 -22.79 3.62 22.86
CA LEU A 365 -22.36 3.76 24.26
C LEU A 365 -22.07 2.40 24.92
N HIS A 366 -22.89 1.38 24.66
CA HIS A 366 -22.62 0.00 25.12
C HIS A 366 -21.35 -0.59 24.50
N TRP A 367 -21.15 -0.42 23.19
CA TRP A 367 -19.93 -0.88 22.52
C TRP A 367 -18.67 -0.18 23.05
N LEU A 368 -18.74 1.13 23.33
CA LEU A 368 -17.64 1.89 23.93
C LEU A 368 -17.32 1.47 25.37
N ASN A 369 -18.29 0.95 26.11
CA ASN A 369 -18.09 0.35 27.44
C ASN A 369 -17.70 -1.14 27.38
N THR A 370 -17.71 -1.77 26.20
CA THR A 370 -17.37 -3.18 26.01
C THR A 370 -15.91 -3.35 25.59
N SER A 371 -15.24 -4.42 26.04
CA SER A 371 -13.86 -4.68 25.62
C SER A 371 -13.80 -5.12 24.15
N PRO A 372 -12.98 -4.47 23.29
CA PRO A 372 -12.99 -4.68 21.84
C PRO A 372 -12.82 -6.14 21.39
N HIS A 373 -12.05 -6.93 22.13
CA HIS A 373 -11.75 -8.32 21.77
C HIS A 373 -13.00 -9.20 21.72
N THR A 374 -14.06 -8.86 22.48
CA THR A 374 -15.34 -9.59 22.49
C THR A 374 -16.24 -9.26 21.29
N LEU A 375 -15.97 -8.16 20.58
CA LEU A 375 -16.80 -7.67 19.47
C LEU A 375 -16.32 -8.22 18.12
N LYS A 376 -17.20 -8.28 17.11
CA LYS A 376 -16.83 -8.61 15.72
C LYS A 376 -15.93 -7.53 15.12
N THR A 377 -15.05 -7.94 14.19
CA THR A 377 -13.89 -7.16 13.71
C THR A 377 -14.21 -5.72 13.27
N PHE A 378 -15.36 -5.47 12.61
CA PHE A 378 -15.73 -4.11 12.17
C PHE A 378 -15.93 -3.15 13.35
N VAL A 379 -16.64 -3.62 14.38
CA VAL A 379 -16.97 -2.87 15.60
C VAL A 379 -15.73 -2.81 16.48
N ALA A 380 -15.09 -3.95 16.73
CA ALA A 380 -13.87 -4.07 17.55
C ALA A 380 -12.79 -3.06 17.16
N ASN A 381 -12.46 -2.95 15.86
CA ASN A 381 -11.41 -2.05 15.39
C ASN A 381 -11.77 -0.57 15.64
N ARG A 382 -13.03 -0.17 15.43
CA ARG A 382 -13.48 1.22 15.64
C ARG A 382 -13.56 1.59 17.11
N VAL A 383 -14.13 0.70 17.92
CA VAL A 383 -14.19 0.86 19.39
C VAL A 383 -12.78 0.97 19.96
N SER A 384 -11.84 0.13 19.52
CA SER A 384 -10.44 0.20 19.93
C SER A 384 -9.79 1.55 19.56
N GLU A 385 -10.07 2.09 18.37
CA GLU A 385 -9.54 3.40 17.96
C GLU A 385 -10.13 4.55 18.79
N ILE A 386 -11.43 4.52 19.09
CA ILE A 386 -12.09 5.52 19.95
C ILE A 386 -11.56 5.45 21.39
N GLN A 387 -11.48 4.25 21.97
CA GLN A 387 -10.93 4.01 23.32
C GLN A 387 -9.44 4.36 23.45
N THR A 388 -8.69 4.37 22.35
CA THR A 388 -7.27 4.81 22.35
C THR A 388 -7.14 6.33 22.39
N LYS A 389 -8.13 7.07 21.88
CA LYS A 389 -8.10 8.54 21.74
C LYS A 389 -8.97 9.28 22.76
N THR A 390 -9.87 8.60 23.47
CA THR A 390 -10.87 9.21 24.38
C THR A 390 -11.06 8.38 25.64
N SER A 391 -11.44 9.03 26.75
CA SER A 391 -11.90 8.31 27.93
C SER A 391 -13.38 7.98 27.79
N ILE A 392 -13.77 6.76 28.18
CA ILE A 392 -15.17 6.31 28.19
C ILE A 392 -16.05 7.22 29.08
N ARG A 393 -15.46 7.86 30.10
CA ARG A 393 -16.16 8.79 31.01
C ARG A 393 -16.55 10.12 30.36
N ASP A 394 -15.94 10.46 29.23
CA ASP A 394 -16.21 11.69 28.49
C ASP A 394 -17.37 11.52 27.50
N TRP A 395 -17.81 10.27 27.25
CA TRP A 395 -18.95 9.95 26.40
C TRP A 395 -20.26 9.99 27.17
N ARG A 396 -21.27 10.65 26.58
CA ARG A 396 -22.59 10.88 27.15
C ARG A 396 -23.69 10.64 26.13
N HIS A 397 -24.88 10.36 26.66
CA HIS A 397 -26.11 10.26 25.88
C HIS A 397 -26.72 11.65 25.66
N VAL A 398 -27.21 11.93 24.45
CA VAL A 398 -28.08 13.08 24.15
C VAL A 398 -29.42 12.57 23.60
N PRO A 399 -30.57 13.18 23.92
CA PRO A 399 -31.82 12.87 23.23
C PRO A 399 -31.73 13.22 21.74
N THR A 400 -32.30 12.41 20.84
CA THR A 400 -32.21 12.64 19.39
C THR A 400 -32.73 14.02 18.96
N ASP A 401 -33.82 14.52 19.56
CA ASP A 401 -34.38 15.85 19.24
C ASP A 401 -33.44 17.02 19.66
N ASP A 402 -32.54 16.78 20.62
CA ASP A 402 -31.51 17.71 21.10
C ASP A 402 -30.15 17.52 20.38
N ASN A 403 -30.05 16.57 19.43
CA ASN A 403 -28.80 16.21 18.78
C ASN A 403 -28.57 17.03 17.48
N PRO A 404 -27.74 18.09 17.47
CA PRO A 404 -27.53 18.89 16.27
C PRO A 404 -26.86 18.13 15.12
N ALA A 405 -26.26 16.96 15.37
CA ALA A 405 -25.68 16.13 14.32
C ALA A 405 -26.74 15.43 13.44
N ASP A 406 -27.99 15.31 13.89
CA ASP A 406 -29.12 14.75 13.10
C ASP A 406 -29.38 15.59 11.83
N LEU A 407 -29.23 16.91 11.92
CA LEU A 407 -29.29 17.82 10.78
C LEU A 407 -28.25 17.45 9.69
N ILE A 408 -27.08 16.93 10.09
CA ILE A 408 -26.04 16.44 9.18
C ILE A 408 -26.39 15.04 8.64
N SER A 409 -26.92 14.16 9.47
CA SER A 409 -27.18 12.78 9.06
C SER A 409 -28.36 12.67 8.09
N ARG A 410 -29.39 13.52 8.26
CA ARG A 410 -30.54 13.63 7.36
C ARG A 410 -30.25 14.53 6.15
N GLY A 411 -29.49 15.61 6.37
CA GLY A 411 -29.27 16.68 5.41
C GLY A 411 -30.50 17.57 5.25
N GLN A 412 -30.26 18.85 4.96
CA GLN A 412 -31.29 19.88 4.80
C GLN A 412 -31.18 20.57 3.44
N THR A 413 -32.28 21.16 2.99
CA THR A 413 -32.27 22.16 1.91
C THR A 413 -31.80 23.53 2.44
N PRO A 414 -31.32 24.45 1.58
CA PRO A 414 -30.96 25.81 2.00
C PRO A 414 -32.10 26.56 2.69
N GLU A 415 -33.34 26.34 2.26
CA GLU A 415 -34.54 26.96 2.87
C GLU A 415 -34.82 26.41 4.28
N GLU A 416 -34.75 25.09 4.47
CA GLU A 416 -34.90 24.47 5.79
C GLU A 416 -33.80 24.89 6.77
N PHE A 417 -32.57 25.06 6.27
CA PHE A 417 -31.40 25.44 7.06
C PHE A 417 -31.46 26.88 7.61
N LEU A 418 -32.18 27.78 6.92
CA LEU A 418 -32.41 29.15 7.39
C LEU A 418 -33.46 29.26 8.51
N ARG A 419 -34.22 28.20 8.78
CA ARG A 419 -35.21 28.21 9.87
C ARG A 419 -34.48 28.16 11.22
N PRO A 420 -35.02 28.77 12.29
CA PRO A 420 -34.42 28.68 13.62
C PRO A 420 -34.23 27.22 14.04
N THR A 421 -32.98 26.83 14.33
CA THR A 421 -32.60 25.47 14.73
C THR A 421 -31.46 25.52 15.75
N ILE A 422 -31.22 24.40 16.44
CA ILE A 422 -30.10 24.21 17.37
C ILE A 422 -28.70 24.26 16.70
N TRP A 423 -28.60 24.42 15.38
CA TRP A 423 -27.34 24.27 14.63
C TRP A 423 -26.26 25.32 14.97
N GLN A 424 -26.61 26.57 15.24
CA GLN A 424 -25.58 27.61 15.46
C GLN A 424 -25.02 27.61 16.89
N HIS A 425 -25.86 27.28 17.88
CA HIS A 425 -25.58 27.49 19.30
C HIS A 425 -25.61 26.21 20.14
N GLY A 426 -26.09 25.10 19.58
CA GLY A 426 -26.33 23.86 20.30
C GLY A 426 -27.70 23.84 21.02
N PRO A 427 -27.96 22.80 21.82
CA PRO A 427 -29.21 22.65 22.56
C PRO A 427 -29.29 23.60 23.77
N ALA A 428 -30.51 24.00 24.16
CA ALA A 428 -30.73 25.08 25.12
C ALA A 428 -30.13 24.83 26.53
N TRP A 429 -29.97 23.57 26.95
CA TRP A 429 -29.36 23.20 28.23
C TRP A 429 -27.85 23.48 28.31
N PHE A 430 -27.18 23.78 27.19
CA PHE A 430 -25.78 24.24 27.19
C PHE A 430 -25.55 25.52 28.00
N TYR A 431 -26.52 26.44 28.01
CA TYR A 431 -26.46 27.68 28.78
C TYR A 431 -26.65 27.48 30.29
N GLN A 432 -26.99 26.26 30.72
CA GLN A 432 -27.24 25.89 32.11
C GLN A 432 -26.01 25.17 32.70
N SER A 433 -26.05 24.89 34.01
CA SER A 433 -25.03 24.09 34.70
C SER A 433 -25.17 22.60 34.41
N GLU A 434 -24.11 21.83 34.62
CA GLU A 434 -24.03 20.40 34.29
C GLU A 434 -25.15 19.54 34.90
N GLY A 435 -25.73 19.95 36.04
CA GLY A 435 -26.84 19.25 36.68
C GLY A 435 -28.15 19.24 35.87
N TYR A 436 -28.29 20.13 34.88
CA TYR A 436 -29.45 20.20 33.98
C TYR A 436 -29.20 19.50 32.63
N TRP A 437 -28.00 18.97 32.40
CA TRP A 437 -27.69 18.27 31.16
C TRP A 437 -28.32 16.87 31.13
N PRO A 438 -28.56 16.29 29.94
CA PRO A 438 -29.08 14.93 29.82
C PRO A 438 -28.22 13.92 30.59
N THR A 439 -28.85 13.20 31.51
CA THR A 439 -28.23 12.09 32.25
C THR A 439 -28.75 10.76 31.72
N TRP A 440 -27.85 9.79 31.60
CA TRP A 440 -28.18 8.43 31.20
C TRP A 440 -27.40 7.45 32.05
N ALA A 441 -28.10 6.50 32.65
CA ALA A 441 -27.50 5.38 33.36
C ALA A 441 -27.31 4.21 32.40
N LEU A 442 -26.12 3.62 32.41
CA LEU A 442 -25.81 2.46 31.57
C LEU A 442 -26.55 1.22 32.09
N THR A 443 -27.74 0.98 31.56
CA THR A 443 -28.56 -0.20 31.86
C THR A 443 -27.96 -1.42 31.15
N PRO A 444 -27.55 -2.49 31.85
CA PRO A 444 -26.86 -3.61 31.20
C PRO A 444 -27.78 -4.32 30.19
N GLN A 445 -27.51 -4.13 28.89
CA GLN A 445 -28.17 -4.87 27.82
C GLN A 445 -27.85 -6.37 27.91
N ILE A 446 -28.90 -7.19 27.86
CA ILE A 446 -28.82 -8.66 27.93
C ILE A 446 -28.13 -9.25 26.68
N GLU A 447 -28.31 -8.61 25.52
CA GLU A 447 -27.62 -8.96 24.28
C GLU A 447 -27.06 -7.71 23.61
N VAL A 448 -25.73 -7.56 23.61
CA VAL A 448 -25.05 -6.49 22.87
C VAL A 448 -24.89 -6.92 21.41
N PRO A 449 -25.42 -6.16 20.41
CA PRO A 449 -25.30 -6.53 19.00
C PRO A 449 -23.84 -6.69 18.57
N GLU A 450 -23.59 -7.61 17.65
CA GLU A 450 -22.24 -7.88 17.11
C GLU A 450 -21.17 -8.35 18.11
N GLN A 451 -21.54 -8.73 19.33
CA GLN A 451 -20.69 -9.54 20.19
C GLN A 451 -20.39 -10.91 19.51
N LYS A 452 -19.18 -11.44 19.75
CA LYS A 452 -18.80 -12.80 19.35
C LYS A 452 -19.52 -13.77 20.29
N GLY A 453 -20.42 -14.58 19.75
CA GLY A 453 -21.09 -15.62 20.53
C GLY A 453 -20.07 -16.62 21.09
N ALA A 454 -20.02 -16.74 22.41
CA ALA A 454 -19.25 -17.79 23.08
C ALA A 454 -20.00 -19.12 22.94
N ILE A 455 -19.66 -19.90 21.90
CA ILE A 455 -20.22 -21.26 21.73
C ILE A 455 -19.60 -22.18 22.78
N CYS A 456 -20.20 -22.24 23.96
CA CYS A 456 -19.83 -23.20 24.99
C CYS A 456 -20.36 -24.59 24.60
N LEU A 457 -19.59 -25.32 23.80
CA LEU A 457 -19.93 -26.68 23.38
C LEU A 457 -19.63 -27.65 24.53
N SER A 458 -20.61 -27.94 25.38
CA SER A 458 -20.49 -28.99 26.40
C SER A 458 -20.48 -30.37 25.72
N THR A 459 -19.28 -30.82 25.38
CA THR A 459 -19.05 -32.19 24.91
C THR A 459 -18.58 -33.02 26.08
N ASN A 460 -19.31 -34.08 26.42
CA ASN A 460 -18.75 -35.21 27.15
C ASN A 460 -17.89 -36.00 26.15
N PRO A 461 -16.55 -35.90 26.18
CA PRO A 461 -15.72 -36.65 25.26
C PRO A 461 -15.69 -38.08 25.80
N ALA A 462 -16.40 -38.99 25.16
CA ALA A 462 -16.25 -40.41 25.48
C ALA A 462 -14.77 -40.78 25.28
N ASP A 463 -14.10 -41.21 26.35
CA ASP A 463 -12.65 -41.37 26.32
C ASP A 463 -12.23 -42.56 25.43
N TYR A 464 -11.73 -42.23 24.24
CA TYR A 464 -11.22 -43.17 23.27
C TYR A 464 -9.69 -43.35 23.33
N CYS A 465 -9.00 -42.83 24.36
CA CYS A 465 -7.53 -42.92 24.50
C CYS A 465 -7.01 -44.36 24.40
N LEU A 466 -7.80 -45.33 24.84
CA LEU A 466 -7.50 -46.76 24.82
C LEU A 466 -7.22 -47.29 23.41
N LEU A 467 -7.90 -46.77 22.39
CA LEU A 467 -7.64 -47.10 20.99
C LEU A 467 -6.32 -46.53 20.49
N GLN A 468 -5.87 -45.41 21.08
CA GLN A 468 -4.65 -44.70 20.68
C GLN A 468 -3.40 -45.19 21.44
N ARG A 469 -3.54 -45.81 22.62
CA ARG A 469 -2.43 -46.18 23.51
C ARG A 469 -1.44 -47.27 23.02
N TYR A 470 -1.79 -48.09 22.02
CA TYR A 470 -1.00 -49.29 21.66
C TYR A 470 -0.51 -49.34 20.22
N SER A 471 0.81 -49.41 20.01
CA SER A 471 1.48 -49.38 18.70
C SER A 471 1.21 -50.57 17.75
N SER A 472 0.46 -51.60 18.16
CA SER A 472 0.24 -52.82 17.36
C SER A 472 -1.20 -53.31 17.47
N TRP A 473 -1.83 -53.61 16.32
CA TRP A 473 -3.22 -54.07 16.25
C TRP A 473 -3.45 -55.43 16.93
N PRO A 474 -2.64 -56.49 16.67
CA PRO A 474 -2.71 -57.73 17.45
C PRO A 474 -2.48 -57.55 18.95
N LYS A 475 -1.58 -56.63 19.34
CA LYS A 475 -1.31 -56.34 20.77
C LYS A 475 -2.54 -55.72 21.43
N LEU A 476 -3.19 -54.75 20.78
CA LEU A 476 -4.45 -54.15 21.23
C LEU A 476 -5.55 -55.21 21.39
N ILE A 477 -5.80 -56.06 20.38
CA ILE A 477 -6.81 -57.13 20.47
C ILE A 477 -6.51 -58.06 21.66
N ARG A 478 -5.26 -58.52 21.83
CA ARG A 478 -4.88 -59.43 22.93
C ARG A 478 -5.05 -58.80 24.31
N ILE A 479 -4.72 -57.51 24.48
CA ILE A 479 -4.87 -56.80 25.75
C ILE A 479 -6.35 -56.63 26.08
N ILE A 480 -7.15 -56.13 25.14
CA ILE A 480 -8.59 -55.93 25.35
C ILE A 480 -9.32 -57.26 25.57
N ALA A 481 -8.88 -58.36 24.95
CA ALA A 481 -9.42 -59.70 25.20
C ALA A 481 -9.17 -60.14 26.65
N ARG A 482 -7.98 -59.86 27.20
CA ARG A 482 -7.69 -60.09 28.63
C ARG A 482 -8.55 -59.20 29.55
N CYS A 483 -8.72 -57.92 29.22
CA CYS A 483 -9.60 -57.02 29.98
C CYS A 483 -11.07 -57.48 29.97
N LEU A 484 -11.59 -57.90 28.82
CA LEU A 484 -12.94 -58.43 28.69
C LEU A 484 -13.11 -59.76 29.45
N ARG A 485 -12.10 -60.64 29.43
CA ARG A 485 -12.10 -61.87 30.22
C ARG A 485 -12.11 -61.59 31.72
N TRP A 486 -11.33 -60.59 32.18
CA TRP A 486 -11.32 -60.15 33.58
C TRP A 486 -12.72 -59.68 34.02
N LYS A 487 -13.38 -58.85 33.20
CA LYS A 487 -14.78 -58.41 33.44
C LYS A 487 -15.77 -59.60 33.53
N GLN A 488 -15.51 -60.69 32.82
CA GLN A 488 -16.36 -61.90 32.81
C GLN A 488 -16.02 -62.94 33.90
N LYS A 489 -15.08 -62.65 34.82
CA LYS A 489 -14.63 -63.55 35.89
C LYS A 489 -14.17 -64.96 35.42
N ARG A 490 -13.83 -65.14 34.14
CA ARG A 490 -13.39 -66.43 33.57
C ARG A 490 -11.91 -66.74 33.90
N ASN A 491 -11.51 -68.01 33.72
CA ASN A 491 -10.19 -68.53 34.09
C ASN A 491 -9.03 -67.65 33.57
N ARG A 492 -8.31 -67.03 34.50
CA ARG A 492 -7.42 -65.88 34.23
C ARG A 492 -6.07 -66.29 33.64
N ALA A 493 -5.59 -67.49 33.95
CA ALA A 493 -4.26 -67.99 33.56
C ALA A 493 -4.22 -68.64 32.17
N ALA A 494 -5.36 -69.14 31.67
CA ALA A 494 -5.42 -69.86 30.39
C ALA A 494 -4.96 -69.02 29.17
N PRO A 495 -4.44 -69.63 28.10
CA PRO A 495 -4.21 -68.94 26.82
C PRO A 495 -5.49 -68.26 26.26
N LEU A 496 -5.32 -67.25 25.40
CA LEU A 496 -6.44 -66.60 24.71
C LEU A 496 -6.95 -67.51 23.57
N THR A 497 -8.25 -67.79 23.57
CA THR A 497 -8.88 -68.60 22.51
C THR A 497 -9.10 -67.77 21.24
N VAL A 498 -9.18 -68.44 20.08
CA VAL A 498 -9.48 -67.81 18.79
C VAL A 498 -10.84 -67.10 18.81
N THR A 499 -11.82 -67.67 19.52
CA THR A 499 -13.17 -67.09 19.68
C THR A 499 -13.14 -65.79 20.48
N GLU A 500 -12.39 -65.70 21.59
CA GLU A 500 -12.22 -64.45 22.36
C GLU A 500 -11.51 -63.36 21.56
N LEU A 501 -10.48 -63.73 20.77
CA LEU A 501 -9.79 -62.80 19.88
C LEU A 501 -10.74 -62.28 18.78
N ARG A 502 -11.56 -63.14 18.18
CA ARG A 502 -12.57 -62.77 17.17
C ARG A 502 -13.65 -61.85 17.74
N ILE A 503 -14.21 -62.20 18.91
CA ILE A 503 -15.21 -61.36 19.61
C ILE A 503 -14.62 -59.99 19.96
N THR A 504 -13.37 -59.95 20.42
CA THR A 504 -12.69 -58.71 20.79
C THR A 504 -12.39 -57.84 19.56
N HIS A 505 -11.91 -58.45 18.47
CA HIS A 505 -11.71 -57.79 17.19
C HIS A 505 -13.01 -57.11 16.72
N ASN A 506 -14.11 -57.87 16.68
CA ASN A 506 -15.42 -57.36 16.27
C ASN A 506 -15.90 -56.20 17.16
N LYS A 507 -15.71 -56.27 18.49
CA LYS A 507 -16.05 -55.18 19.42
C LYS A 507 -15.23 -53.92 19.17
N LEU A 508 -13.94 -54.05 18.90
CA LEU A 508 -13.06 -52.90 18.59
C LEU A 508 -13.41 -52.27 17.24
N ILE A 509 -13.75 -53.07 16.23
CA ILE A 509 -14.24 -52.59 14.94
C ILE A 509 -15.56 -51.83 15.12
N LYS A 510 -16.54 -52.38 15.86
CA LYS A 510 -17.80 -51.67 16.18
C LYS A 510 -17.57 -50.34 16.88
N LEU A 511 -16.69 -50.31 17.88
CA LEU A 511 -16.35 -49.08 18.58
C LEU A 511 -15.77 -48.04 17.61
N LEU A 512 -14.80 -48.45 16.77
CA LEU A 512 -14.20 -47.59 15.75
C LEU A 512 -15.22 -47.07 14.73
N GLN A 513 -16.15 -47.92 14.29
CA GLN A 513 -17.20 -47.55 13.35
C GLN A 513 -18.24 -46.62 14.01
N ASN A 514 -18.63 -46.86 15.28
CA ASN A 514 -19.53 -45.95 16.01
C ASN A 514 -18.90 -44.57 16.28
N ILE A 515 -17.57 -44.47 16.43
CA ILE A 515 -16.88 -43.18 16.57
C ILE A 515 -16.97 -42.34 15.30
N HIS A 516 -16.82 -42.98 14.13
CA HIS A 516 -16.63 -42.27 12.85
C HIS A 516 -17.83 -42.31 11.89
N PHE A 517 -18.78 -43.22 12.09
CA PHE A 517 -19.92 -43.50 11.18
C PHE A 517 -21.26 -43.68 11.95
N SER A 518 -21.43 -43.00 13.09
CA SER A 518 -22.61 -43.20 13.95
C SER A 518 -23.93 -42.82 13.28
N GLU A 519 -23.94 -41.79 12.43
CA GLU A 519 -25.14 -41.34 11.70
C GLU A 519 -25.53 -42.35 10.62
N GLU A 520 -24.56 -42.85 9.86
CA GLU A 520 -24.76 -43.86 8.81
C GLU A 520 -25.24 -45.18 9.40
N ILE A 521 -24.67 -45.60 10.55
CA ILE A 521 -25.09 -46.80 11.28
C ILE A 521 -26.53 -46.65 11.80
N ARG A 522 -26.86 -45.52 12.45
CA ARG A 522 -28.23 -45.25 12.92
C ARG A 522 -29.25 -45.24 11.78
N THR A 523 -28.85 -44.73 10.61
CA THR A 523 -29.70 -44.69 9.41
C THR A 523 -30.01 -46.11 8.92
N LEU A 524 -28.96 -46.92 8.68
CA LEU A 524 -29.11 -48.32 8.23
C LEU A 524 -29.78 -49.26 9.25
N GLN A 525 -29.75 -48.90 10.54
CA GLN A 525 -30.48 -49.63 11.59
C GLN A 525 -31.98 -49.34 11.59
N LYS A 526 -32.40 -48.13 11.19
CA LYS A 526 -33.82 -47.76 11.09
C LYS A 526 -34.46 -48.27 9.80
N ASP A 527 -33.76 -48.13 8.68
CA ASP A 527 -34.18 -48.66 7.38
C ASP A 527 -32.94 -49.20 6.64
N ARG A 528 -33.00 -50.48 6.27
CA ARG A 528 -31.91 -51.19 5.59
C ARG A 528 -31.69 -50.71 4.15
N ASN A 529 -32.70 -50.07 3.54
CA ASN A 529 -32.66 -49.56 2.17
C ASN A 529 -32.43 -48.03 2.11
N ALA A 530 -32.29 -47.36 3.25
CA ALA A 530 -32.14 -45.91 3.30
C ALA A 530 -30.85 -45.42 2.63
N ALA A 531 -30.99 -44.41 1.77
CA ALA A 531 -29.87 -43.79 1.07
C ALA A 531 -28.96 -43.02 2.04
N ILE A 532 -27.78 -43.59 2.35
CA ILE A 532 -26.74 -42.90 3.11
C ILE A 532 -26.19 -41.73 2.29
N LYS A 533 -26.03 -40.56 2.92
CA LYS A 533 -25.40 -39.36 2.34
C LYS A 533 -23.88 -39.40 2.53
N GLY A 534 -23.11 -38.93 1.54
CA GLY A 534 -21.67 -38.66 1.68
C GLY A 534 -20.73 -39.65 0.98
N LYS A 535 -19.51 -39.83 1.53
CA LYS A 535 -18.43 -40.59 0.86
C LYS A 535 -18.64 -42.10 0.84
N LEU A 536 -19.48 -42.62 1.74
CA LEU A 536 -19.76 -44.06 1.86
C LEU A 536 -20.82 -44.55 0.86
N THR A 537 -21.65 -43.68 0.29
CA THR A 537 -22.74 -44.04 -0.65
C THR A 537 -22.24 -44.89 -1.82
N ARG A 538 -21.04 -44.59 -2.35
CA ARG A 538 -20.41 -45.31 -3.46
C ARG A 538 -20.02 -46.76 -3.13
N LEU A 539 -20.08 -47.17 -1.86
CA LEU A 539 -19.71 -48.51 -1.38
C LEU A 539 -20.93 -49.41 -1.12
N ASN A 540 -22.14 -48.92 -1.42
CA ASN A 540 -23.43 -49.56 -1.12
C ASN A 540 -23.44 -50.30 0.24
N PRO A 541 -23.10 -49.62 1.35
CA PRO A 541 -22.71 -50.30 2.57
C PRO A 541 -23.92 -50.83 3.33
N PHE A 542 -23.74 -51.96 4.02
CA PHE A 542 -24.78 -52.62 4.81
C PHE A 542 -24.22 -53.07 6.17
N ILE A 543 -25.12 -53.36 7.11
CA ILE A 543 -24.76 -53.90 8.43
C ILE A 543 -24.91 -55.43 8.40
N ASP A 544 -23.87 -56.16 8.80
CA ASP A 544 -23.89 -57.62 8.84
C ASP A 544 -24.65 -58.19 10.06
N LYS A 545 -24.82 -59.52 10.11
CA LYS A 545 -25.44 -60.23 11.24
C LYS A 545 -24.72 -60.01 12.58
N GLU A 546 -23.43 -59.69 12.55
CA GLU A 546 -22.65 -59.39 13.74
C GLU A 546 -22.74 -57.90 14.14
N GLY A 547 -23.40 -57.04 13.36
CA GLY A 547 -23.57 -55.61 13.62
C GLY A 547 -22.39 -54.74 13.17
N ILE A 548 -21.67 -55.14 12.13
CA ILE A 548 -20.50 -54.44 11.56
C ILE A 548 -20.86 -53.86 10.19
N LEU A 549 -20.44 -52.61 9.92
CA LEU A 549 -20.62 -51.94 8.64
C LEU A 549 -19.63 -52.50 7.58
N ARG A 550 -20.16 -53.00 6.46
CA ARG A 550 -19.42 -53.64 5.36
C ARG A 550 -19.75 -53.02 4.00
N VAL A 551 -18.86 -53.23 3.05
CA VAL A 551 -19.06 -52.86 1.63
C VAL A 551 -20.02 -53.84 0.96
N GLY A 552 -21.07 -53.33 0.32
CA GLY A 552 -21.90 -54.09 -0.61
C GLY A 552 -21.30 -54.10 -2.01
N GLY A 553 -21.60 -55.12 -2.81
CA GLY A 553 -20.99 -55.26 -4.13
C GLY A 553 -21.51 -56.45 -4.94
N ARG A 554 -21.08 -56.50 -6.21
CA ARG A 554 -21.53 -57.46 -7.23
C ARG A 554 -20.91 -58.88 -7.10
N LEU A 555 -20.05 -59.10 -6.10
CA LEU A 555 -19.31 -60.36 -5.90
C LEU A 555 -20.04 -61.36 -4.99
N SER A 556 -21.34 -61.16 -4.72
CA SER A 556 -22.17 -62.05 -3.89
C SER A 556 -22.09 -63.52 -4.32
N HIS A 557 -22.08 -63.77 -5.63
CA HIS A 557 -22.09 -65.12 -6.23
C HIS A 557 -20.70 -65.73 -6.50
N SER A 558 -19.58 -65.06 -6.17
CA SER A 558 -18.25 -65.63 -6.40
C SER A 558 -17.92 -66.78 -5.43
N SER A 559 -16.86 -67.56 -5.68
CA SER A 559 -16.35 -68.57 -4.74
C SER A 559 -15.53 -67.99 -3.57
N MET A 560 -15.40 -66.66 -3.48
CA MET A 560 -14.55 -65.99 -2.49
C MET A 560 -15.15 -66.03 -1.08
N THR A 561 -14.29 -65.87 -0.06
CA THR A 561 -14.76 -65.83 1.34
C THR A 561 -15.65 -64.62 1.62
N PHE A 562 -16.57 -64.74 2.58
CA PHE A 562 -17.49 -63.65 2.95
C PHE A 562 -16.76 -62.34 3.30
N ALA A 563 -15.60 -62.42 3.96
CA ALA A 563 -14.79 -61.25 4.32
C ALA A 563 -14.16 -60.54 3.09
N GLN A 564 -13.85 -61.28 2.02
CA GLN A 564 -13.34 -60.73 0.77
C GLN A 564 -14.47 -60.16 -0.11
N LYS A 565 -15.64 -60.81 -0.12
CA LYS A 565 -16.85 -60.30 -0.81
C LYS A 565 -17.36 -59.00 -0.17
N HIS A 566 -17.35 -58.95 1.16
CA HIS A 566 -17.90 -57.86 1.97
C HIS A 566 -16.88 -57.39 3.02
N PRO A 567 -15.82 -56.67 2.59
CA PRO A 567 -14.80 -56.18 3.50
C PRO A 567 -15.35 -55.12 4.47
N ILE A 568 -14.79 -55.11 5.68
CA ILE A 568 -15.18 -54.23 6.80
C ILE A 568 -14.79 -52.78 6.49
N VAL A 569 -15.73 -51.84 6.51
CA VAL A 569 -15.41 -50.41 6.24
C VAL A 569 -14.56 -49.84 7.38
N LEU A 570 -13.38 -49.30 7.05
CA LEU A 570 -12.49 -48.65 8.02
C LEU A 570 -12.38 -47.13 7.78
N PRO A 571 -12.55 -46.29 8.82
CA PRO A 571 -12.38 -44.83 8.72
C PRO A 571 -10.90 -44.44 8.57
N LYS A 572 -10.64 -43.14 8.33
CA LYS A 572 -9.30 -42.57 8.47
C LYS A 572 -8.98 -42.41 9.96
N SER A 573 -8.16 -43.29 10.53
CA SER A 573 -7.81 -43.27 11.96
C SER A 573 -6.44 -43.89 12.23
N SER A 574 -5.86 -43.62 13.40
CA SER A 574 -4.61 -44.24 13.86
C SER A 574 -4.74 -45.77 14.03
N VAL A 575 -5.95 -46.28 14.31
CA VAL A 575 -6.23 -47.72 14.35
C VAL A 575 -6.15 -48.33 12.95
N THR A 576 -6.72 -47.66 11.94
CA THR A 576 -6.63 -48.08 10.54
C THR A 576 -5.17 -48.12 10.06
N THR A 577 -4.35 -47.13 10.42
CA THR A 577 -2.90 -47.14 10.13
C THR A 577 -2.21 -48.36 10.74
N ARG A 578 -2.57 -48.77 11.97
CA ARG A 578 -1.99 -49.95 12.64
C ARG A 578 -2.45 -51.29 12.04
N ILE A 579 -3.66 -51.34 11.48
CA ILE A 579 -4.14 -52.49 10.71
C ILE A 579 -3.32 -52.61 9.41
N ILE A 580 -3.12 -51.49 8.70
CA ILE A 580 -2.31 -51.44 7.48
C ILE A 580 -0.85 -51.82 7.75
N ASP A 581 -0.22 -51.25 8.78
CA ASP A 581 1.16 -51.57 9.18
C ASP A 581 1.33 -53.04 9.57
N HIS A 582 0.32 -53.66 10.19
CA HIS A 582 0.32 -55.09 10.48
C HIS A 582 0.32 -55.95 9.21
N GLU A 583 -0.58 -55.65 8.25
CA GLU A 583 -0.65 -56.38 6.98
C GLU A 583 0.62 -56.15 6.14
N HIS A 584 1.16 -54.93 6.11
CA HIS A 584 2.42 -54.59 5.44
C HIS A 584 3.62 -55.40 5.98
N LYS A 585 3.68 -55.58 7.31
CA LYS A 585 4.73 -56.38 7.97
C LYS A 585 4.57 -57.88 7.73
N ILE A 586 3.34 -58.42 7.71
CA ILE A 586 3.08 -59.81 7.35
C ILE A 586 3.49 -60.09 5.90
N HIS A 587 3.14 -59.19 4.97
CA HIS A 587 3.46 -59.30 3.56
C HIS A 587 4.86 -58.72 3.23
N MET A 588 5.83 -58.98 4.11
CA MET A 588 7.27 -58.74 3.92
C MET A 588 7.62 -57.37 3.32
N HIS A 589 7.01 -56.30 3.83
CA HIS A 589 7.23 -54.91 3.38
C HIS A 589 6.85 -54.61 1.92
N SER A 590 5.92 -55.39 1.34
CA SER A 590 5.46 -55.21 -0.03
C SER A 590 4.93 -53.79 -0.33
N GLY A 591 5.08 -53.37 -1.59
CA GLY A 591 4.72 -52.02 -2.05
C GLY A 591 3.23 -51.67 -1.92
N THR A 592 2.91 -50.40 -2.17
CA THR A 592 1.58 -49.80 -1.91
C THR A 592 0.40 -50.60 -2.49
N GLN A 593 0.51 -51.14 -3.71
CA GLN A 593 -0.58 -51.92 -4.31
C GLN A 593 -0.76 -53.31 -3.67
N ALA A 594 0.34 -54.02 -3.41
CA ALA A 594 0.31 -55.34 -2.78
C ALA A 594 -0.22 -55.27 -1.33
N THR A 595 0.28 -54.31 -0.54
CA THR A 595 -0.25 -54.04 0.81
C THR A 595 -1.73 -53.64 0.77
N LEU A 596 -2.16 -52.81 -0.20
CA LEU A 596 -3.58 -52.45 -0.34
C LEU A 596 -4.47 -53.64 -0.71
N TYR A 597 -3.98 -54.56 -1.56
CA TYR A 597 -4.68 -55.79 -1.91
C TYR A 597 -4.83 -56.71 -0.68
N ALA A 598 -3.75 -56.94 0.06
CA ALA A 598 -3.77 -57.71 1.31
C ALA A 598 -4.80 -57.18 2.31
N VAL A 599 -4.77 -55.87 2.60
CA VAL A 599 -5.75 -55.21 3.48
C VAL A 599 -7.18 -55.41 2.96
N ARG A 600 -7.40 -55.28 1.64
CA ARG A 600 -8.72 -55.45 0.99
C ARG A 600 -9.30 -56.85 1.07
N GLN A 601 -8.54 -57.88 1.43
CA GLN A 601 -9.10 -59.22 1.66
C GLN A 601 -9.99 -59.28 2.91
N ARG A 602 -9.92 -58.30 3.81
CA ARG A 602 -10.71 -58.26 5.06
C ARG A 602 -11.30 -56.88 5.37
N TYR A 603 -10.63 -55.81 4.96
CA TYR A 603 -10.95 -54.43 5.34
C TYR A 603 -10.96 -53.48 4.13
N TRP A 604 -11.90 -52.55 4.12
CA TRP A 604 -11.99 -51.49 3.13
C TRP A 604 -11.68 -50.12 3.77
N PRO A 605 -10.40 -49.71 3.82
CA PRO A 605 -10.05 -48.36 4.27
C PRO A 605 -10.55 -47.31 3.28
N VAL A 606 -11.33 -46.35 3.78
CA VAL A 606 -11.74 -45.16 3.02
C VAL A 606 -10.49 -44.41 2.57
N ASP A 607 -10.36 -44.12 1.27
CA ASP A 607 -9.12 -43.55 0.68
C ASP A 607 -7.88 -44.44 0.91
N GLY A 608 -8.07 -45.75 0.71
CA GLY A 608 -7.10 -46.80 1.04
C GLY A 608 -5.71 -46.62 0.42
N ARG A 609 -5.59 -46.22 -0.84
CA ARG A 609 -4.27 -46.02 -1.49
C ARG A 609 -3.45 -44.97 -0.76
N SER A 610 -4.06 -43.85 -0.39
CA SER A 610 -3.40 -42.74 0.31
C SER A 610 -3.06 -43.11 1.76
N GLN A 611 -3.92 -43.87 2.44
CA GLN A 611 -3.63 -44.38 3.78
C GLN A 611 -2.47 -45.40 3.77
N VAL A 612 -2.46 -46.33 2.81
CA VAL A 612 -1.39 -47.33 2.66
C VAL A 612 -0.06 -46.69 2.30
N TRP A 613 -0.04 -45.77 1.33
CA TRP A 613 1.17 -45.03 0.98
C TRP A 613 1.76 -44.28 2.18
N ARG A 614 0.92 -43.60 2.98
CA ARG A 614 1.36 -42.90 4.19
C ARG A 614 1.91 -43.85 5.26
N ALA A 615 1.29 -45.02 5.44
CA ALA A 615 1.79 -46.02 6.39
C ALA A 615 3.16 -46.58 5.97
N ILE A 616 3.36 -46.84 4.67
CA ILE A 616 4.65 -47.30 4.12
C ILE A 616 5.72 -46.20 4.22
N LYS A 617 5.39 -44.93 3.93
CA LYS A 617 6.30 -43.78 4.13
C LYS A 617 6.64 -43.54 5.62
N GLY A 618 5.85 -44.07 6.55
CA GLY A 618 6.18 -44.09 7.98
C GLY A 618 7.00 -45.31 8.43
N CYS A 619 7.26 -46.28 7.54
CA CYS A 619 7.96 -47.50 7.88
C CYS A 619 9.49 -47.30 7.77
N VAL A 620 10.19 -47.29 8.91
CA VAL A 620 11.66 -47.10 8.98
C VAL A 620 12.44 -48.02 8.03
N ARG A 621 12.01 -49.29 7.85
CA ARG A 621 12.65 -50.22 6.91
C ARG A 621 12.50 -49.78 5.45
N CYS A 622 11.32 -49.30 5.05
CA CYS A 622 11.08 -48.80 3.70
C CYS A 622 11.80 -47.47 3.46
N CYS A 623 11.81 -46.55 4.42
CA CYS A 623 12.53 -45.28 4.32
C CYS A 623 14.04 -45.49 4.16
N ARG A 624 14.63 -46.45 4.89
CA ARG A 624 16.04 -46.82 4.73
C ARG A 624 16.36 -47.46 3.38
N ALA A 625 15.40 -48.14 2.76
CA ALA A 625 15.56 -48.73 1.43
C ALA A 625 15.35 -47.73 0.28
N GLN A 626 14.72 -46.57 0.56
CA GLN A 626 14.43 -45.54 -0.45
C GLN A 626 14.49 -44.13 0.18
N PRO A 627 15.69 -43.54 0.34
CA PRO A 627 15.86 -42.21 0.94
C PRO A 627 15.33 -41.07 0.04
N PRO A 628 14.94 -39.93 0.62
CA PRO A 628 14.52 -38.75 -0.14
C PRO A 628 15.71 -38.02 -0.79
N PRO A 629 15.50 -37.28 -1.90
CA PRO A 629 16.52 -36.43 -2.52
C PRO A 629 16.83 -35.18 -1.67
N VAL A 630 17.98 -34.56 -1.95
CA VAL A 630 18.51 -33.36 -1.26
C VAL A 630 18.36 -32.13 -2.17
N GLU A 631 17.99 -30.98 -1.58
CA GLU A 631 17.92 -29.68 -2.25
C GLU A 631 19.13 -28.80 -1.85
N TYR A 632 19.66 -28.00 -2.79
CA TYR A 632 20.85 -27.16 -2.60
C TYR A 632 20.50 -25.66 -2.62
N VAL A 633 21.27 -24.85 -1.88
CA VAL A 633 21.11 -23.37 -1.78
C VAL A 633 22.22 -22.67 -2.58
N MET A 634 21.89 -21.56 -3.24
CA MET A 634 22.85 -20.77 -4.04
C MET A 634 23.73 -19.85 -3.17
N GLY A 635 24.98 -19.61 -3.62
CA GLY A 635 25.97 -18.77 -2.92
C GLY A 635 25.81 -17.26 -3.15
N ASN A 636 26.51 -16.47 -2.32
CA ASN A 636 26.51 -15.00 -2.37
C ASN A 636 27.33 -14.45 -3.56
N LEU A 637 27.03 -13.20 -3.96
CA LEU A 637 27.76 -12.50 -5.02
C LEU A 637 29.07 -11.87 -4.50
N PRO A 638 30.14 -11.76 -5.33
CA PRO A 638 31.38 -11.08 -4.95
C PRO A 638 31.21 -9.58 -4.74
N GLU A 639 32.02 -9.00 -3.84
CA GLU A 639 32.00 -7.55 -3.52
C GLU A 639 32.12 -6.66 -4.77
N ALA A 640 33.03 -6.98 -5.69
CA ALA A 640 33.25 -6.26 -6.95
C ALA A 640 32.05 -6.26 -7.93
N ARG A 641 30.94 -6.95 -7.60
CA ARG A 641 29.65 -6.88 -8.30
C ARG A 641 28.60 -6.00 -7.61
N VAL A 642 28.84 -5.58 -6.37
CA VAL A 642 27.88 -4.82 -5.55
C VAL A 642 28.43 -3.47 -5.07
N THR A 643 29.76 -3.26 -5.08
CA THR A 643 30.37 -1.95 -4.84
C THR A 643 30.45 -1.11 -6.11
N GLU A 644 30.11 0.17 -5.99
CA GLU A 644 30.21 1.13 -7.07
C GLU A 644 31.67 1.35 -7.46
N SER A 645 31.97 1.23 -8.75
CA SER A 645 33.31 1.41 -9.30
C SER A 645 33.24 1.88 -10.75
N ARG A 646 34.29 2.55 -11.22
CA ARG A 646 34.39 3.00 -12.62
C ARG A 646 34.24 1.79 -13.56
N PRO A 647 33.48 1.90 -14.67
CA PRO A 647 33.41 0.86 -15.68
C PRO A 647 34.79 0.35 -16.09
N PHE A 648 34.93 -0.98 -16.13
CA PHE A 648 36.18 -1.71 -16.39
C PHE A 648 37.31 -1.53 -15.36
N THR A 649 37.03 -1.06 -14.13
CA THR A 649 38.00 -1.14 -13.01
C THR A 649 38.22 -2.59 -12.56
N ASN A 650 37.15 -3.34 -12.30
CA ASN A 650 37.19 -4.77 -11.98
C ASN A 650 36.64 -5.57 -13.16
N VAL A 651 37.42 -6.52 -13.68
CA VAL A 651 37.17 -7.18 -14.97
C VAL A 651 37.36 -8.69 -14.86
N GLY A 652 36.44 -9.49 -15.38
CA GLY A 652 36.68 -10.90 -15.69
C GLY A 652 37.20 -11.05 -17.12
N VAL A 653 38.20 -11.91 -17.34
CA VAL A 653 38.74 -12.21 -18.67
C VAL A 653 38.54 -13.68 -19.01
N ASP A 654 38.07 -13.92 -20.23
CA ASP A 654 37.87 -15.26 -20.79
C ASP A 654 38.25 -15.29 -22.29
N TYR A 655 38.46 -16.48 -22.83
CA TYR A 655 38.82 -16.70 -24.23
C TYR A 655 37.76 -17.52 -24.96
N CYS A 656 37.34 -17.05 -26.14
CA CYS A 656 36.41 -17.74 -27.03
C CYS A 656 37.12 -18.11 -28.35
N GLY A 657 36.94 -19.34 -28.84
CA GLY A 657 37.58 -19.87 -30.05
C GLY A 657 37.91 -21.37 -29.94
N PRO A 658 38.68 -21.94 -30.89
CA PRO A 658 39.32 -21.27 -32.02
C PRO A 658 38.37 -20.95 -33.18
N PHE A 659 38.40 -19.70 -33.64
CA PHE A 659 37.76 -19.29 -34.89
C PHE A 659 38.75 -19.42 -36.06
N HIS A 660 38.24 -19.62 -37.28
CA HIS A 660 39.07 -19.76 -38.48
C HIS A 660 38.79 -18.60 -39.45
N ILE A 661 39.70 -17.61 -39.51
CA ILE A 661 39.59 -16.47 -40.43
C ILE A 661 40.46 -16.64 -41.67
N LYS A 662 40.22 -15.80 -42.69
CA LYS A 662 41.02 -15.73 -43.92
C LYS A 662 41.76 -14.39 -43.96
N GLU A 663 43.05 -14.42 -44.22
CA GLU A 663 43.96 -13.29 -43.97
C GLU A 663 43.79 -12.11 -44.95
N LYS A 664 43.19 -12.30 -46.13
CA LYS A 664 42.90 -11.24 -47.12
C LYS A 664 41.75 -11.63 -48.07
N ARG A 665 41.25 -10.66 -48.86
CA ARG A 665 40.10 -10.78 -49.77
C ARG A 665 40.35 -11.56 -51.08
N ASP A 666 41.53 -12.15 -51.28
CA ASP A 666 41.89 -12.81 -52.54
C ASP A 666 41.62 -14.32 -52.59
N ARG A 667 41.42 -14.81 -53.82
CA ARG A 667 40.71 -16.08 -54.12
C ARG A 667 41.42 -17.38 -53.74
N ASN A 668 42.59 -17.35 -53.10
CA ASN A 668 43.30 -18.58 -52.73
C ASN A 668 44.30 -18.41 -51.56
N ARG A 669 43.91 -18.82 -50.34
CA ARG A 669 44.64 -19.75 -49.43
C ARG A 669 44.26 -19.65 -47.95
N ARG A 670 44.72 -20.67 -47.20
CA ARG A 670 44.86 -20.88 -45.75
C ARG A 670 43.90 -20.14 -44.82
N GLN A 671 43.07 -20.92 -44.10
CA GLN A 671 42.47 -20.46 -42.86
C GLN A 671 43.54 -20.38 -41.78
N ILE A 672 43.56 -19.28 -41.03
CA ILE A 672 44.36 -19.12 -39.82
C ILE A 672 43.44 -19.27 -38.61
N LYS A 673 43.89 -20.01 -37.59
CA LYS A 673 43.21 -20.05 -36.29
C LYS A 673 43.45 -18.74 -35.57
N VAL A 674 42.41 -18.17 -34.99
CA VAL A 674 42.44 -16.97 -34.14
C VAL A 674 41.50 -17.14 -32.97
N TYR A 675 41.74 -16.37 -31.92
CA TYR A 675 41.00 -16.41 -30.67
C TYR A 675 40.44 -15.04 -30.35
N VAL A 676 39.47 -14.99 -29.44
CA VAL A 676 38.80 -13.77 -29.02
C VAL A 676 38.93 -13.64 -27.51
N ALA A 677 39.66 -12.61 -27.06
CA ALA A 677 39.75 -12.24 -25.65
C ALA A 677 38.53 -11.39 -25.28
N ILE A 678 37.79 -11.83 -24.27
CA ILE A 678 36.54 -11.22 -23.80
C ILE A 678 36.79 -10.65 -22.40
N PHE A 679 36.65 -9.34 -22.26
CA PHE A 679 36.81 -8.60 -21.02
C PHE A 679 35.43 -8.13 -20.53
N VAL A 680 34.96 -8.64 -19.40
CA VAL A 680 33.63 -8.34 -18.83
C VAL A 680 33.76 -7.54 -17.55
N CYS A 681 33.21 -6.33 -17.50
CA CYS A 681 33.21 -5.52 -16.28
C CYS A 681 32.29 -6.13 -15.21
N LEU A 682 32.80 -6.34 -13.99
CA LEU A 682 32.04 -6.98 -12.91
C LEU A 682 30.90 -6.09 -12.35
N ALA A 683 31.10 -4.78 -12.31
CA ALA A 683 30.11 -3.82 -11.79
C ALA A 683 28.91 -3.64 -12.73
N ILE A 684 29.14 -3.38 -14.02
CA ILE A 684 28.08 -3.03 -14.98
C ILE A 684 27.80 -4.10 -16.06
N LYS A 685 28.50 -5.25 -16.03
CA LYS A 685 28.39 -6.35 -17.02
C LYS A 685 28.71 -5.96 -18.47
N ALA A 686 29.30 -4.80 -18.70
CA ALA A 686 29.70 -4.37 -20.04
C ALA A 686 30.83 -5.26 -20.58
N VAL A 687 30.68 -5.71 -21.82
CA VAL A 687 31.63 -6.60 -22.50
C VAL A 687 32.50 -5.79 -23.46
N HIS A 688 33.79 -6.11 -23.51
CA HIS A 688 34.73 -5.65 -24.51
C HIS A 688 35.44 -6.85 -25.12
N ILE A 689 35.69 -6.79 -26.44
CA ILE A 689 36.07 -7.95 -27.25
C ILE A 689 37.27 -7.55 -28.10
N GLU A 690 38.38 -8.28 -27.98
CA GLU A 690 39.60 -8.08 -28.76
C GLU A 690 39.96 -9.37 -29.50
N LEU A 691 40.28 -9.26 -30.79
CA LEU A 691 40.79 -10.38 -31.58
C LEU A 691 42.26 -10.62 -31.22
N VAL A 692 42.67 -11.88 -31.14
CA VAL A 692 44.02 -12.32 -30.79
C VAL A 692 44.47 -13.41 -31.77
N ASP A 693 45.61 -13.23 -32.43
CA ASP A 693 46.03 -14.10 -33.53
C ASP A 693 46.51 -15.48 -33.05
N ASP A 694 47.10 -15.53 -31.86
CA ASP A 694 47.48 -16.76 -31.16
C ASP A 694 47.21 -16.64 -29.64
N LEU A 695 47.71 -17.59 -28.84
CA LEU A 695 47.51 -17.64 -27.39
C LEU A 695 48.74 -17.18 -26.60
N THR A 696 49.76 -16.64 -27.26
CA THR A 696 51.03 -16.28 -26.62
C THR A 696 50.89 -15.13 -25.63
N SER A 697 51.84 -15.04 -24.70
CA SER A 697 51.97 -13.95 -23.74
C SER A 697 52.02 -12.59 -24.43
N GLU A 698 52.69 -12.49 -25.57
CA GLU A 698 52.83 -11.25 -26.34
C GLU A 698 51.51 -10.84 -26.99
N ALA A 699 50.77 -11.79 -27.59
CA ALA A 699 49.48 -11.52 -28.20
C ALA A 699 48.41 -11.14 -27.15
N PHE A 700 48.42 -11.78 -25.97
CA PHE A 700 47.57 -11.37 -24.84
C PHE A 700 47.94 -9.97 -24.34
N ILE A 701 49.22 -9.67 -24.11
CA ILE A 701 49.68 -8.33 -23.69
C ILE A 701 49.30 -7.28 -24.74
N ALA A 702 49.36 -7.60 -26.05
CA ALA A 702 48.92 -6.71 -27.11
C ALA A 702 47.40 -6.46 -27.05
N ALA A 703 46.58 -7.49 -26.81
CA ALA A 703 45.14 -7.36 -26.62
C ALA A 703 44.79 -6.53 -25.37
N LEU A 704 45.47 -6.80 -24.25
CA LEU A 704 45.32 -6.05 -23.00
C LEU A 704 45.72 -4.57 -23.17
N ARG A 705 46.79 -4.27 -23.92
CA ARG A 705 47.17 -2.89 -24.28
C ARG A 705 46.09 -2.19 -25.12
N ARG A 706 45.47 -2.88 -26.09
CA ARG A 706 44.33 -2.33 -26.88
C ARG A 706 43.11 -2.05 -26.00
N PHE A 707 42.79 -2.97 -25.09
CA PHE A 707 41.73 -2.79 -24.08
C PHE A 707 42.01 -1.57 -23.19
N ILE A 708 43.18 -1.49 -22.56
CA ILE A 708 43.58 -0.38 -21.68
C ILE A 708 43.56 0.96 -22.44
N ALA A 709 44.05 1.01 -23.67
CA ALA A 709 44.02 2.21 -24.50
C ALA A 709 42.59 2.71 -24.81
N ARG A 710 41.60 1.80 -24.85
CA ARG A 710 40.19 2.10 -25.14
C ARG A 710 39.31 2.31 -23.90
N ARG A 711 39.64 1.67 -22.78
CA ARG A 711 38.81 1.63 -21.55
C ARG A 711 39.49 2.24 -20.33
N GLY A 712 40.76 2.64 -20.43
CA GLY A 712 41.60 3.02 -19.31
C GLY A 712 42.11 1.81 -18.52
N TYR A 713 43.01 2.05 -17.57
CA TYR A 713 43.54 1.02 -16.70
C TYR A 713 42.45 0.37 -15.82
N CYS A 714 42.59 -0.94 -15.60
CA CYS A 714 41.84 -1.71 -14.62
C CYS A 714 42.68 -1.87 -13.35
N SER A 715 42.04 -2.05 -12.19
CA SER A 715 42.74 -2.36 -10.93
C SER A 715 42.91 -3.87 -10.75
N THR A 716 41.92 -4.66 -11.17
CA THR A 716 41.89 -6.10 -10.90
C THR A 716 41.30 -6.86 -12.08
N ILE A 717 42.04 -7.87 -12.54
CA ILE A 717 41.61 -8.85 -13.55
C ILE A 717 41.34 -10.19 -12.86
N HIS A 718 40.21 -10.80 -13.16
CA HIS A 718 39.79 -12.11 -12.67
C HIS A 718 39.79 -13.14 -13.79
N SER A 719 40.29 -14.35 -13.53
CA SER A 719 40.25 -15.47 -14.47
C SER A 719 40.03 -16.81 -13.77
N ASP A 720 39.65 -17.84 -14.52
CA ASP A 720 39.39 -19.16 -13.96
C ASP A 720 40.66 -19.99 -13.73
N ASN A 721 40.66 -20.77 -12.65
CA ASN A 721 41.56 -21.91 -12.47
C ASN A 721 40.97 -23.10 -13.23
N GLY A 722 41.37 -23.28 -14.50
CA GLY A 722 40.65 -24.01 -15.54
C GLY A 722 40.55 -25.53 -15.45
N THR A 723 40.39 -26.11 -14.26
CA THR A 723 40.25 -27.58 -14.08
C THR A 723 38.88 -28.17 -14.47
N ASN A 724 37.92 -27.36 -14.96
CA ASN A 724 36.52 -27.78 -15.15
C ASN A 724 35.88 -27.58 -16.55
N PHE A 725 36.65 -27.26 -17.60
CA PHE A 725 36.10 -27.13 -18.97
C PHE A 725 35.83 -28.49 -19.65
N ARG A 726 34.79 -29.20 -19.20
CA ARG A 726 34.25 -30.38 -19.91
C ARG A 726 33.38 -29.96 -21.10
N GLY A 727 34.00 -29.45 -22.16
CA GLY A 727 33.29 -28.93 -23.35
C GLY A 727 34.00 -29.10 -24.71
N ALA A 728 35.33 -29.09 -24.78
CA ALA A 728 36.10 -29.39 -26.00
C ALA A 728 37.50 -29.89 -25.62
N SER A 729 37.68 -31.21 -25.52
CA SER A 729 38.60 -31.81 -24.54
C SER A 729 40.11 -31.73 -24.81
N ASN A 730 40.57 -31.28 -25.99
CA ASN A 730 42.00 -31.25 -26.34
C ASN A 730 42.53 -29.83 -26.61
N GLU A 731 41.87 -29.03 -27.44
CA GLU A 731 42.38 -27.69 -27.81
C GLU A 731 42.28 -26.66 -26.67
N LEU A 732 41.24 -26.72 -25.83
CA LEU A 732 41.14 -25.88 -24.62
C LEU A 732 42.17 -26.25 -23.55
N ARG A 733 42.75 -27.46 -23.61
CA ARG A 733 43.79 -27.90 -22.67
C ARG A 733 45.15 -27.30 -23.02
N GLU A 734 45.48 -27.19 -24.30
CA GLU A 734 46.69 -26.45 -24.74
C GLU A 734 46.61 -24.97 -24.32
N LEU A 735 45.44 -24.36 -24.45
CA LEU A 735 45.15 -22.99 -24.01
C LEU A 735 45.35 -22.82 -22.49
N HIS A 736 44.81 -23.76 -21.70
CA HIS A 736 44.99 -23.80 -20.25
C HIS A 736 46.45 -24.01 -19.83
N ASP A 737 47.12 -25.01 -20.39
CA ASP A 737 48.48 -25.41 -19.99
C ASP A 737 49.50 -24.31 -20.39
N LEU A 738 49.23 -23.52 -21.44
CA LEU A 738 49.99 -22.33 -21.80
C LEU A 738 49.75 -21.15 -20.84
N LEU A 739 48.49 -20.81 -20.52
CA LEU A 739 48.15 -19.77 -19.53
C LEU A 739 48.70 -20.11 -18.13
N GLN A 740 48.83 -21.40 -17.82
CA GLN A 740 49.40 -21.90 -16.57
C GLN A 740 50.92 -22.08 -16.60
N SER A 741 51.59 -21.92 -17.74
CA SER A 741 53.04 -22.06 -17.84
C SER A 741 53.79 -20.93 -17.09
N ASP A 742 54.90 -21.28 -16.44
CA ASP A 742 55.61 -20.35 -15.56
C ASP A 742 56.20 -19.15 -16.33
N ASP A 743 56.74 -19.37 -17.54
CA ASP A 743 57.25 -18.30 -18.41
C ASP A 743 56.15 -17.33 -18.89
N HIS A 744 54.94 -17.82 -19.16
CA HIS A 744 53.79 -16.97 -19.49
C HIS A 744 53.36 -16.14 -18.28
N LYS A 745 53.19 -16.79 -17.12
CA LYS A 745 52.85 -16.12 -15.85
C LYS A 745 53.88 -15.06 -15.48
N GLU A 746 55.17 -15.36 -15.57
CA GLU A 746 56.23 -14.45 -15.15
C GLU A 746 56.26 -13.19 -16.05
N LYS A 747 56.18 -13.35 -17.37
CA LYS A 747 56.11 -12.22 -18.33
C LYS A 747 54.85 -11.38 -18.18
N VAL A 748 53.69 -12.01 -18.03
CA VAL A 748 52.41 -11.30 -17.85
C VAL A 748 52.38 -10.61 -16.48
N THR A 749 52.80 -11.28 -15.40
CA THR A 749 52.85 -10.70 -14.04
C THR A 749 53.84 -9.54 -13.97
N ALA A 750 55.01 -9.63 -14.61
CA ALA A 750 55.95 -8.51 -14.70
C ALA A 750 55.34 -7.29 -15.42
N PHE A 751 54.65 -7.51 -16.54
CA PHE A 751 53.95 -6.43 -17.25
C PHE A 751 52.81 -5.81 -16.43
N LEU A 752 52.04 -6.63 -15.70
CA LEU A 752 50.95 -6.18 -14.85
C LEU A 752 51.45 -5.43 -13.61
N ALA A 753 52.55 -5.88 -13.00
CA ALA A 753 53.18 -5.23 -11.85
C ALA A 753 53.72 -3.84 -12.22
N ASP A 754 54.39 -3.68 -13.36
CA ASP A 754 54.83 -2.38 -13.92
C ASP A 754 53.64 -1.43 -14.17
N LYS A 755 52.43 -1.97 -14.39
CA LYS A 755 51.19 -1.20 -14.58
C LYS A 755 50.27 -1.15 -13.36
N GLN A 756 50.70 -1.66 -12.21
CA GLN A 756 49.93 -1.71 -10.95
C GLN A 756 48.55 -2.40 -11.09
N ILE A 757 48.46 -3.43 -11.94
CA ILE A 757 47.24 -4.22 -12.16
C ILE A 757 47.34 -5.54 -11.39
N GLU A 758 46.36 -5.85 -10.56
CA GLU A 758 46.31 -7.11 -9.81
C GLU A 758 45.62 -8.21 -10.64
N TRP A 759 46.18 -9.43 -10.64
CA TRP A 759 45.54 -10.60 -11.25
C TRP A 759 45.09 -11.59 -10.18
N ARG A 760 43.81 -11.99 -10.21
CA ARG A 760 43.20 -12.90 -9.22
C ARG A 760 42.56 -14.11 -9.90
N PHE A 761 43.04 -15.30 -9.60
CA PHE A 761 42.39 -16.54 -10.01
C PHE A 761 41.24 -16.89 -9.06
N ILE A 762 40.09 -17.34 -9.59
CA ILE A 762 38.98 -17.81 -8.74
C ILE A 762 39.25 -19.21 -8.14
N PRO A 763 38.63 -19.60 -7.01
CA PRO A 763 38.82 -20.93 -6.45
C PRO A 763 38.35 -22.04 -7.41
N PRO A 764 39.07 -23.18 -7.50
CA PRO A 764 38.67 -24.30 -8.34
C PRO A 764 37.29 -24.84 -7.94
N HIS A 765 36.57 -25.42 -8.91
CA HIS A 765 35.19 -25.95 -8.75
C HIS A 765 34.14 -24.94 -8.25
N SER A 766 34.36 -23.62 -8.43
CA SER A 766 33.46 -22.56 -7.93
C SER A 766 32.79 -21.76 -9.07
N PRO A 767 31.97 -22.37 -9.95
CA PRO A 767 31.42 -21.74 -11.16
C PRO A 767 30.51 -20.53 -10.89
N HIS A 768 30.02 -20.36 -9.66
CA HIS A 768 29.25 -19.19 -9.24
C HIS A 768 30.09 -17.88 -9.21
N PHE A 769 31.42 -17.97 -9.21
CA PHE A 769 32.31 -16.83 -9.41
C PHE A 769 32.55 -16.54 -10.92
N GLY A 770 32.76 -17.57 -11.75
CA GLY A 770 33.10 -17.45 -13.17
C GLY A 770 31.91 -17.17 -14.12
N GLY A 771 30.71 -17.57 -13.72
CA GLY A 771 29.49 -17.54 -14.55
C GLY A 771 29.03 -16.17 -15.09
N LEU A 772 29.76 -15.07 -14.88
CA LEU A 772 29.52 -13.79 -15.58
C LEU A 772 30.26 -13.72 -16.93
N TRP A 773 31.51 -14.18 -16.99
CA TRP A 773 32.30 -14.17 -18.23
C TRP A 773 32.15 -15.46 -19.02
N GLU A 774 31.98 -16.62 -18.37
CA GLU A 774 31.53 -17.86 -19.04
C GLU A 774 30.20 -17.63 -19.77
N ALA A 775 29.29 -16.87 -19.17
CA ALA A 775 28.02 -16.48 -19.79
C ALA A 775 28.18 -15.46 -20.93
N ALA A 776 29.36 -14.86 -21.14
CA ALA A 776 29.68 -13.97 -22.25
C ALA A 776 30.46 -14.70 -23.37
N SER A 777 31.30 -15.68 -23.04
CA SER A 777 31.98 -16.55 -24.01
C SER A 777 31.06 -17.58 -24.67
N ALA A 778 29.93 -17.91 -24.04
CA ALA A 778 28.88 -18.78 -24.59
C ALA A 778 27.98 -18.16 -25.69
N TRP A 779 28.29 -16.96 -26.22
CA TRP A 779 27.44 -16.26 -27.22
C TRP A 779 27.80 -16.61 -28.67
N GLU A 780 27.06 -17.55 -29.25
CA GLU A 780 26.77 -17.57 -30.70
C GLU A 780 25.40 -16.91 -30.99
N PRO A 781 25.16 -16.40 -32.21
CA PRO A 781 25.11 -14.96 -32.42
C PRO A 781 23.70 -14.35 -32.38
N LEU A 782 23.55 -13.21 -31.69
CA LEU A 782 22.38 -12.34 -31.82
C LEU A 782 22.75 -10.88 -32.05
N ALA A 783 22.24 -10.33 -33.14
CA ALA A 783 22.25 -8.91 -33.43
C ALA A 783 21.01 -8.21 -32.85
N LYS A 784 21.18 -6.91 -32.53
CA LYS A 784 20.17 -5.90 -32.11
C LYS A 784 19.71 -5.97 -30.64
N ILE A 785 19.93 -4.85 -29.91
CA ILE A 785 18.90 -3.98 -29.28
C ILE A 785 19.62 -2.79 -28.56
N PRO A 786 19.10 -1.55 -28.60
CA PRO A 786 19.62 -0.39 -27.85
C PRO A 786 18.92 -0.17 -26.48
N PRO A 787 19.49 0.64 -25.56
CA PRO A 787 18.92 0.90 -24.23
C PRO A 787 18.23 2.27 -24.06
N TYR A 788 17.36 2.39 -23.04
CA TYR A 788 16.84 3.63 -22.43
C TYR A 788 16.66 3.45 -20.91
N ALA A 789 17.01 4.45 -20.08
CA ALA A 789 16.44 4.77 -18.76
C ALA A 789 17.08 6.04 -18.14
N SER A 790 16.41 6.68 -17.17
CA SER A 790 16.60 8.09 -16.71
C SER A 790 16.49 8.30 -15.18
N LEU A 791 16.90 9.46 -14.62
CA LEU A 791 16.36 10.06 -13.36
C LEU A 791 16.59 11.61 -13.24
N ASN A 792 16.11 12.30 -12.18
CA ASN A 792 15.62 13.73 -12.18
C ASN A 792 16.16 14.71 -11.06
N VAL A 793 15.70 16.01 -11.12
CA VAL A 793 15.45 17.09 -10.07
C VAL A 793 16.47 18.25 -9.93
N ASN A 794 16.21 19.60 -9.85
CA ASN A 794 15.14 20.56 -10.30
C ASN A 794 15.51 22.06 -9.87
N ILE A 795 15.59 23.10 -10.76
CA ILE A 795 15.88 24.57 -10.45
C ILE A 795 15.19 25.53 -11.49
N GLU A 796 15.08 26.87 -11.28
CA GLU A 796 14.13 27.83 -11.93
C GLU A 796 14.64 29.25 -12.42
N MET A 797 14.00 29.85 -13.47
CA MET A 797 13.95 31.30 -13.98
C MET A 797 15.21 32.10 -14.52
N THR A 798 15.51 32.42 -15.82
CA THR A 798 14.75 33.10 -16.93
C THR A 798 15.43 33.06 -18.35
N LYS A 799 14.68 33.39 -19.44
CA LYS A 799 15.06 33.77 -20.85
C LYS A 799 15.81 32.76 -21.77
N THR A 800 15.24 32.42 -22.95
CA THR A 800 15.71 31.28 -23.77
C THR A 800 15.86 31.55 -25.29
N TYR A 801 16.93 31.05 -25.90
CA TYR A 801 17.32 31.24 -27.32
C TYR A 801 17.13 29.97 -28.15
N VAL A 802 16.79 30.09 -29.44
CA VAL A 802 16.52 28.92 -30.30
C VAL A 802 17.80 28.42 -30.96
N HIS A 803 18.08 27.12 -30.84
CA HIS A 803 19.19 26.44 -31.51
C HIS A 803 18.68 25.37 -32.51
N ASN A 804 19.48 25.07 -33.54
CA ASN A 804 19.09 24.21 -34.66
C ASN A 804 20.02 22.99 -34.76
N SER A 805 19.68 21.91 -34.05
CA SER A 805 20.38 20.62 -34.07
C SER A 805 19.68 19.62 -34.99
N LYS A 806 20.46 18.76 -35.65
CA LYS A 806 19.97 17.62 -36.45
C LYS A 806 20.42 16.29 -35.83
N SER A 807 19.56 15.68 -35.02
CA SER A 807 19.74 14.29 -34.56
C SER A 807 18.38 13.62 -34.38
N ASN A 808 18.18 12.47 -35.02
CA ASN A 808 16.92 11.71 -34.96
C ASN A 808 16.96 10.65 -33.84
N GLN A 809 16.55 11.01 -32.63
CA GLN A 809 16.03 10.10 -31.61
C GLN A 809 14.80 10.74 -30.92
N THR A 810 14.02 9.96 -30.17
CA THR A 810 12.67 10.33 -29.68
C THR A 810 12.62 11.65 -28.88
N PRO A 811 11.46 12.34 -28.82
CA PRO A 811 11.36 13.74 -28.41
C PRO A 811 11.55 13.97 -26.91
N GLU A 812 12.81 13.94 -26.46
CA GLU A 812 13.26 14.56 -25.23
C GLU A 812 13.79 15.95 -25.57
N ALA A 813 13.01 16.98 -25.26
CA ALA A 813 13.35 18.35 -25.62
C ALA A 813 14.42 18.92 -24.67
N THR A 814 15.62 19.16 -25.20
CA THR A 814 16.71 19.79 -24.45
C THR A 814 16.49 21.30 -24.33
N ILE A 815 16.48 21.80 -23.11
CA ILE A 815 16.58 23.22 -22.79
C ILE A 815 17.83 23.40 -21.92
N THR A 816 18.97 23.83 -22.46
CA THR A 816 20.17 24.15 -21.66
C THR A 816 19.91 25.40 -20.83
N TRP A 817 20.31 25.42 -19.57
CA TRP A 817 19.71 26.39 -18.63
C TRP A 817 20.56 26.62 -17.37
N LYS A 818 20.68 27.86 -16.87
CA LYS A 818 21.70 28.28 -15.88
C LYS A 818 21.52 27.78 -14.42
#